data_AF-V3ZIB6-F1
#
_entry.id   AF-V3ZIB6-F1
#
_cell.length_a   1.000
_cell.length_b   1.000
_cell.length_c   1.000
_cell.angle_alpha   90.00
_cell.angle_beta   90.00
_cell.angle_gamma   90.00
#
_symmetry.space_group_name_H-M   'P 1'
#
loop_
_entity.id
_entity.type
_entity.pdbx_description
1 polymer ?
#
loop_
_entity_poly.entity_id
_entity_poly.type
_entity_poly.pdbx_seq_one_letter_code
_entity_poly.pdbx_strand_id
1 'polypeptide(L)'
;MSFHQGPNNVNSYNNVQVTNTNGVRETGVIDKLQHSYGFIICCDREARLFFHFSEYNGNLDTMKTGDAVEFQMSYDRRTGKPIAVAVVKIDPSMVTSETVDGKRCNGTVVQEAKQSKAKNNNQDDMGRVTYEHSGEFFFLPYAIEDICNGFRKLTAGDSVSFTVATDKRTGHVRACQLELIESPTSSKHQGVVCSMKESFGFIERSDVVREIFFHYSEFKGNINDLILGDDVEFGVQNRNGKEVAIEVSRLPEGTVIFEDVSVNRIQGKVLKELKNSNNRRQSDPLGGRLIYETPKGTMEVPYGDKDQAGEYTLVQGDFVEFNIATDRRDKLQRATNIALLEETFLKVGEQRETGLVVSLKDAYGFIQCVDKDVRIFFHYSELLDPTHVLKVQDEMEFTVTQDPSSPSRQIAIRIKPLIKGSVSLLTIHPQKFIGTIEKEPSSHKSQSKSKESENGSIVYDYDGSIQKIYYTTKDVLDMKNSPRYGDKVEFSVAEQKRNGVKIAIDVRVVLRNITGRCQGFIATLKDNYGFIENAEHDKEVFFHYSSYDGDISELELGDEVEYVLARKSSKLSAENIHKLTKGTVSPVEIQRNMGVLQGRIKRPMRIVNPEQDEYCGLVQVGVEANENAVCYQYGITSLADKRDFLQKGDLVKFQVAQVQITSALRAVNIAASRKYIRATVDSVKGQFGFINHEVEDGKKLFFHMTEVHDGVEITPGNEVEFVIVQNQRNGKYSACSLRKISESRRPERLISRLKSMSDDSAPRIVVIRQPKGPDEKSKGFVRPTIPWIVPV
;
A
#
# COMPACT_ATOMS: atom_id res chain seq x y z
N MET A 1 -42.13 -37.53 84.13
CA MET A 1 -43.03 -36.80 85.02
C MET A 1 -44.15 -36.26 84.15
N SER A 2 -45.29 -36.96 84.02
CA SER A 2 -46.51 -36.79 84.85
C SER A 2 -47.02 -35.34 84.72
N PHE A 3 -48.23 -35.01 84.27
CA PHE A 3 -49.59 -35.52 84.56
C PHE A 3 -50.53 -35.09 83.39
N HIS A 4 -51.42 -35.93 82.85
CA HIS A 4 -52.76 -36.36 83.29
C HIS A 4 -53.91 -35.32 83.20
N GLN A 5 -54.90 -35.69 82.37
CA GLN A 5 -56.36 -35.51 82.44
C GLN A 5 -57.01 -34.13 82.21
N GLY A 6 -57.90 -34.09 81.21
CA GLY A 6 -58.97 -33.10 81.09
C GLY A 6 -60.22 -33.50 81.89
N PRO A 7 -61.34 -32.76 81.76
CA PRO A 7 -62.64 -33.25 82.16
C PRO A 7 -63.71 -33.23 81.06
N ASN A 8 -64.62 -34.17 81.24
CA ASN A 8 -65.79 -34.51 80.43
C ASN A 8 -66.92 -33.49 80.47
N ASN A 9 -67.68 -33.55 79.37
CA ASN A 9 -69.08 -33.20 79.20
C ASN A 9 -70.00 -33.52 80.39
N VAL A 10 -70.93 -32.61 80.67
CA VAL A 10 -72.20 -32.91 81.35
C VAL A 10 -73.34 -32.49 80.43
N ASN A 11 -74.16 -33.49 80.06
CA ASN A 11 -75.41 -33.37 79.34
C ASN A 11 -76.38 -32.38 80.02
N SER A 12 -77.01 -31.51 79.24
CA SER A 12 -78.28 -30.89 79.60
C SER A 12 -79.31 -31.10 78.50
N TYR A 13 -80.50 -31.45 78.98
CA TYR A 13 -81.62 -32.05 78.27
C TYR A 13 -82.22 -31.17 77.17
N ASN A 14 -82.79 -31.86 76.19
CA ASN A 14 -83.82 -31.40 75.26
C ASN A 14 -84.78 -30.40 75.89
N ASN A 15 -84.86 -29.22 75.31
CA ASN A 15 -86.07 -28.40 75.35
C ASN A 15 -86.33 -27.88 73.94
N VAL A 16 -87.30 -28.50 73.27
CA VAL A 16 -87.86 -28.00 72.01
C VAL A 16 -88.58 -26.71 72.34
N GLN A 17 -87.88 -25.58 72.20
CA GLN A 17 -88.50 -24.27 72.21
C GLN A 17 -89.06 -24.00 70.82
N VAL A 18 -90.39 -24.02 70.73
CA VAL A 18 -91.15 -23.39 69.65
C VAL A 18 -90.79 -21.90 69.69
N THR A 19 -89.84 -21.49 68.85
CA THR A 19 -89.50 -20.07 68.67
C THR A 19 -90.63 -19.40 67.90
N ASN A 20 -91.28 -18.49 68.59
CA ASN A 20 -92.33 -17.62 68.06
C ASN A 20 -91.65 -16.59 67.12
N THR A 21 -91.46 -16.91 65.84
CA THR A 21 -90.74 -16.09 64.84
C THR A 21 -91.58 -14.94 64.28
N ASN A 22 -92.25 -14.17 65.13
CA ASN A 22 -93.05 -13.01 64.70
C ASN A 22 -92.20 -11.76 64.32
N GLY A 23 -90.98 -11.93 63.81
CA GLY A 23 -90.12 -10.80 63.42
C GLY A 23 -88.97 -11.05 62.44
N VAL A 24 -88.75 -12.28 61.95
CA VAL A 24 -87.63 -12.56 61.02
C VAL A 24 -88.13 -12.43 59.59
N ARG A 25 -87.44 -11.63 58.78
CA ARG A 25 -87.68 -11.52 57.33
C ARG A 25 -86.88 -12.61 56.62
N GLU A 26 -87.54 -13.34 55.74
CA GLU A 26 -86.98 -14.39 54.90
C GLU A 26 -86.91 -13.91 53.45
N THR A 27 -85.97 -14.45 52.67
CA THR A 27 -85.89 -14.21 51.23
C THR A 27 -86.48 -15.38 50.45
N GLY A 28 -87.03 -15.09 49.28
CA GLY A 28 -87.66 -16.06 48.41
C GLY A 28 -87.80 -15.54 46.99
N VAL A 29 -88.27 -16.42 46.12
CA VAL A 29 -88.55 -16.09 44.71
C VAL A 29 -90.03 -16.32 44.44
N ILE A 30 -90.65 -15.40 43.70
CA ILE A 30 -92.05 -15.55 43.28
C ILE A 30 -92.16 -16.71 42.28
N ASP A 31 -92.80 -17.79 42.71
CA ASP A 31 -93.03 -18.98 41.89
C ASP A 31 -94.23 -18.80 40.95
N LYS A 32 -95.33 -18.26 41.47
CA LYS A 32 -96.57 -18.12 40.69
C LYS A 32 -97.38 -16.90 41.12
N LEU A 33 -97.94 -16.19 40.15
CA LEU A 33 -98.86 -15.07 40.35
C LEU A 33 -100.23 -15.40 39.76
N GLN A 34 -101.28 -15.00 40.47
CA GLN A 34 -102.68 -15.09 40.06
C GLN A 34 -103.33 -13.70 40.18
N HIS A 35 -104.62 -13.56 39.84
CA HIS A 35 -105.29 -12.26 39.75
C HIS A 35 -105.34 -11.46 41.07
N SER A 36 -105.24 -12.09 42.24
CA SER A 36 -105.29 -11.40 43.55
C SER A 36 -104.33 -11.94 44.61
N TYR A 37 -103.49 -12.92 44.27
CA TYR A 37 -102.57 -13.58 45.20
C TYR A 37 -101.41 -14.24 44.45
N GLY A 38 -100.37 -14.65 45.19
CA GLY A 38 -99.23 -15.37 44.64
C GLY A 38 -98.65 -16.40 45.59
N PHE A 39 -97.62 -17.11 45.10
CA PHE A 39 -96.83 -18.07 45.87
C PHE A 39 -95.34 -17.72 45.80
N ILE A 40 -94.67 -17.80 46.94
CA ILE A 40 -93.23 -17.58 47.09
C ILE A 40 -92.58 -18.90 47.49
N ILE A 41 -91.49 -19.26 46.83
CA ILE A 41 -90.61 -20.35 47.26
C ILE A 41 -89.53 -19.72 48.15
N CYS A 42 -89.41 -20.20 49.38
CA CYS A 42 -88.38 -19.74 50.32
C CYS A 42 -86.98 -20.15 49.82
N CYS A 43 -85.99 -19.26 49.96
CA CYS A 43 -84.60 -19.56 49.60
C CYS A 43 -83.89 -20.42 50.65
N ASP A 44 -84.23 -20.24 51.93
CA ASP A 44 -83.52 -20.91 53.04
C ASP A 44 -84.20 -22.21 53.51
N ARG A 45 -85.35 -22.59 52.93
CA ARG A 45 -86.08 -23.81 53.30
C ARG A 45 -87.02 -24.30 52.20
N GLU A 46 -87.33 -25.59 52.20
CA GLU A 46 -88.29 -26.19 51.26
C GLU A 46 -89.76 -25.89 51.65
N ALA A 47 -90.13 -24.61 51.61
CA ALA A 47 -91.48 -24.16 51.87
C ALA A 47 -91.99 -23.28 50.72
N ARG A 48 -93.26 -23.49 50.36
CA ARG A 48 -93.98 -22.69 49.37
C ARG A 48 -95.11 -21.95 50.07
N LEU A 49 -94.95 -20.64 50.22
CA LEU A 49 -95.85 -19.81 51.01
C LEU A 49 -96.81 -19.05 50.12
N PHE A 50 -98.06 -18.95 50.56
CA PHE A 50 -99.09 -18.15 49.94
C PHE A 50 -98.99 -16.71 50.44
N PHE A 51 -99.15 -15.72 49.56
CA PHE A 51 -99.36 -14.32 49.94
C PHE A 51 -100.51 -13.69 49.16
N HIS A 52 -101.23 -12.78 49.79
CA HIS A 52 -102.25 -11.97 49.14
C HIS A 52 -101.64 -10.66 48.63
N PHE A 53 -102.12 -10.08 47.53
CA PHE A 53 -101.55 -8.84 46.99
C PHE A 53 -101.63 -7.64 47.94
N SER A 54 -102.56 -7.66 48.91
CA SER A 54 -102.61 -6.67 49.99
C SER A 54 -101.37 -6.68 50.90
N GLU A 55 -100.64 -7.80 50.95
CA GLU A 55 -99.44 -7.96 51.75
C GLU A 55 -98.17 -7.57 50.97
N TYR A 56 -98.29 -7.16 49.71
CA TYR A 56 -97.16 -6.70 48.91
C TYR A 56 -96.96 -5.19 49.08
N ASN A 57 -95.81 -4.83 49.64
CA ASN A 57 -95.37 -3.45 49.85
C ASN A 57 -94.54 -3.00 48.63
N GLY A 58 -95.20 -2.80 47.49
CA GLY A 58 -94.58 -2.34 46.26
C GLY A 58 -95.60 -2.10 45.14
N ASN A 59 -95.12 -1.76 43.94
CA ASN A 59 -95.98 -1.58 42.78
C ASN A 59 -96.30 -2.94 42.12
N LEU A 60 -97.57 -3.37 42.19
CA LEU A 60 -98.06 -4.64 41.64
C LEU A 60 -97.82 -4.77 40.13
N ASP A 61 -97.79 -3.67 39.37
CA ASP A 61 -97.55 -3.68 37.92
C ASP A 61 -96.12 -4.12 37.56
N THR A 62 -95.20 -4.03 38.52
CA THR A 62 -93.77 -4.37 38.33
C THR A 62 -93.41 -5.77 38.84
N MET A 63 -94.39 -6.51 39.38
CA MET A 63 -94.20 -7.84 39.94
C MET A 63 -94.31 -8.91 38.86
N LYS A 64 -93.33 -9.81 38.79
CA LYS A 64 -93.30 -10.94 37.85
C LYS A 64 -92.90 -12.23 38.55
N THR A 65 -93.30 -13.37 37.98
CA THR A 65 -92.76 -14.68 38.37
C THR A 65 -91.25 -14.70 38.14
N GLY A 66 -90.49 -15.13 39.14
CA GLY A 66 -89.02 -15.08 39.15
C GLY A 66 -88.43 -13.88 39.89
N ASP A 67 -89.24 -12.91 40.33
CA ASP A 67 -88.73 -11.78 41.12
C ASP A 67 -88.27 -12.25 42.51
N ALA A 68 -87.11 -11.74 42.92
CA ALA A 68 -86.57 -11.88 44.28
C ALA A 68 -87.36 -11.00 45.26
N VAL A 69 -87.82 -11.61 46.34
CA VAL A 69 -88.64 -10.95 47.35
C VAL A 69 -88.17 -11.27 48.77
N GLU A 70 -88.38 -10.30 49.66
CA GLU A 70 -88.20 -10.45 51.10
C GLU A 70 -89.56 -10.34 51.79
N PHE A 71 -89.91 -11.31 52.61
CA PHE A 71 -91.22 -11.41 53.26
C PHE A 71 -91.09 -11.84 54.72
N GLN A 72 -92.13 -11.67 55.50
CA GLN A 72 -92.22 -12.20 56.85
C GLN A 72 -93.21 -13.36 56.89
N MET A 73 -92.89 -14.46 57.55
CA MET A 73 -93.84 -15.56 57.73
C MET A 73 -94.83 -15.20 58.84
N SER A 74 -96.12 -15.39 58.57
CA SER A 74 -97.20 -15.36 59.56
C SER A 74 -98.14 -16.55 59.35
N TYR A 75 -99.18 -16.66 60.16
CA TYR A 75 -100.18 -17.72 60.04
C TYR A 75 -101.56 -17.10 59.82
N ASP A 76 -102.31 -17.61 58.84
CA ASP A 76 -103.68 -17.20 58.60
C ASP A 76 -104.54 -17.52 59.84
N ARG A 77 -105.11 -16.49 60.47
CA ARG A 77 -105.90 -16.61 61.70
C ARG A 77 -107.15 -17.49 61.54
N ARG A 78 -107.64 -17.69 60.31
CA ARG A 78 -108.83 -18.51 60.04
C ARG A 78 -108.48 -19.98 59.75
N THR A 79 -107.35 -20.25 59.10
CA THR A 79 -107.01 -21.61 58.63
C THR A 79 -105.77 -22.22 59.29
N GLY A 80 -105.00 -21.44 60.06
CA GLY A 80 -103.75 -21.86 60.68
C GLY A 80 -102.61 -22.14 59.69
N LYS A 81 -102.80 -21.88 58.39
CA LYS A 81 -101.78 -22.14 57.36
C LYS A 81 -100.71 -21.04 57.35
N PRO A 82 -99.43 -21.38 57.12
CA PRO A 82 -98.37 -20.40 57.01
C PRO A 82 -98.56 -19.57 55.73
N ILE A 83 -98.50 -18.26 55.87
CA ILE A 83 -98.62 -17.27 54.80
C ILE A 83 -97.44 -16.30 54.85
N ALA A 84 -97.08 -15.73 53.72
CA ALA A 84 -96.11 -14.64 53.63
C ALA A 84 -96.85 -13.30 53.71
N VAL A 85 -96.38 -12.43 54.61
CA VAL A 85 -96.89 -11.07 54.85
C VAL A 85 -95.76 -10.05 54.66
N ALA A 86 -96.09 -8.77 54.44
CA ALA A 86 -95.10 -7.70 54.23
C ALA A 86 -94.04 -8.03 53.17
N VAL A 87 -94.48 -8.53 52.02
CA VAL A 87 -93.65 -8.93 50.88
C VAL A 87 -93.11 -7.68 50.18
N VAL A 88 -91.80 -7.59 49.98
CA VAL A 88 -91.12 -6.48 49.29
C VAL A 88 -90.23 -7.06 48.19
N LYS A 89 -90.16 -6.39 47.03
CA LYS A 89 -89.22 -6.77 45.95
C LYS A 89 -87.80 -6.29 46.29
N ILE A 90 -86.83 -7.18 46.15
CA ILE A 90 -85.41 -6.92 46.42
C ILE A 90 -84.57 -7.17 45.16
N ASP A 91 -83.32 -6.69 45.17
CA ASP A 91 -82.37 -6.94 44.09
C ASP A 91 -81.97 -8.43 44.05
N PRO A 92 -81.96 -9.08 42.88
CA PRO A 92 -81.55 -10.49 42.74
C PRO A 92 -80.17 -10.80 43.32
N SER A 93 -79.24 -9.84 43.33
CA SER A 93 -77.90 -10.02 43.91
C SER A 93 -77.89 -10.17 45.43
N MET A 94 -78.97 -9.78 46.12
CA MET A 94 -79.13 -9.97 47.57
C MET A 94 -79.70 -11.35 47.93
N VAL A 95 -80.12 -12.14 46.94
CA VAL A 95 -80.62 -13.50 47.11
C VAL A 95 -79.53 -14.49 46.69
N THR A 96 -78.54 -14.70 47.56
CA THR A 96 -77.53 -15.75 47.34
C THR A 96 -77.90 -17.03 48.09
N SER A 97 -78.16 -18.09 47.33
CA SER A 97 -78.29 -19.46 47.86
C SER A 97 -76.96 -20.01 48.36
N GLU A 98 -75.84 -19.36 48.07
CA GLU A 98 -74.49 -19.78 48.47
C GLU A 98 -73.89 -18.84 49.51
N THR A 99 -73.14 -19.41 50.46
CA THR A 99 -72.27 -18.69 51.39
C THR A 99 -70.83 -18.88 50.94
N VAL A 100 -70.17 -17.81 50.49
CA VAL A 100 -68.75 -17.85 50.12
C VAL A 100 -67.93 -17.58 51.37
N ASP A 101 -67.06 -18.52 51.74
CA ASP A 101 -66.05 -18.24 52.76
C ASP A 101 -65.05 -17.24 52.15
N GLY A 102 -64.95 -16.04 52.74
CA GLY A 102 -64.12 -14.94 52.23
C GLY A 102 -62.62 -15.21 52.29
N LYS A 103 -62.20 -16.40 52.74
CA LYS A 103 -60.82 -16.85 52.77
C LYS A 103 -60.43 -17.45 51.42
N ARG A 104 -59.33 -16.96 50.86
CA ARG A 104 -58.68 -17.60 49.72
C ARG A 104 -57.91 -18.83 50.19
N CYS A 105 -58.14 -19.93 49.52
CA CYS A 105 -57.50 -21.22 49.72
C CYS A 105 -56.62 -21.53 48.52
N ASN A 106 -55.53 -22.25 48.76
CA ASN A 106 -54.62 -22.69 47.70
C ASN A 106 -54.76 -24.19 47.48
N GLY A 107 -54.57 -24.63 46.24
CA GLY A 107 -54.69 -26.03 45.88
C GLY A 107 -54.16 -26.32 44.49
N THR A 108 -54.27 -27.58 44.08
CA THR A 108 -53.79 -28.04 42.77
C THR A 108 -54.94 -28.60 41.95
N VAL A 109 -54.96 -28.29 40.66
CA VAL A 109 -55.97 -28.83 39.73
C VAL A 109 -55.69 -30.31 39.48
N VAL A 110 -56.66 -31.17 39.78
CA VAL A 110 -56.58 -32.63 39.59
C VAL A 110 -57.32 -33.06 38.33
N GLN A 111 -58.42 -32.37 38.02
CA GLN A 111 -59.26 -32.65 36.86
C GLN A 111 -59.68 -31.35 36.20
N GLU A 112 -59.56 -31.29 34.88
CA GLU A 112 -59.93 -30.13 34.07
C GLU A 112 -61.44 -30.08 33.83
N ALA A 113 -62.04 -28.88 33.89
CA ALA A 113 -63.44 -28.68 33.57
C ALA A 113 -63.69 -28.71 32.05
N LYS A 114 -64.78 -29.36 31.60
CA LYS A 114 -65.15 -29.48 30.18
C LYS A 114 -66.31 -28.56 29.82
N GLN A 115 -66.30 -28.01 28.60
CA GLN A 115 -67.45 -27.25 28.07
C GLN A 115 -68.55 -28.26 27.68
N SER A 116 -69.61 -28.35 28.47
CA SER A 116 -70.76 -29.18 28.13
C SER A 116 -71.53 -28.57 26.95
N LYS A 117 -71.90 -29.40 25.96
CA LYS A 117 -72.72 -29.01 24.80
C LYS A 117 -74.19 -29.45 24.90
N ALA A 118 -74.69 -29.79 26.08
CA ALA A 118 -76.08 -30.21 26.27
C ALA A 118 -76.65 -29.83 27.65
N LYS A 119 -77.96 -29.50 27.72
CA LYS A 119 -78.71 -29.07 28.92
C LYS A 119 -78.99 -30.20 29.93
N ASN A 120 -77.97 -30.98 30.32
CA ASN A 120 -78.05 -31.89 31.47
C ASN A 120 -76.79 -31.71 32.32
N ASN A 121 -76.95 -31.21 33.55
CA ASN A 121 -75.88 -31.08 34.55
C ASN A 121 -75.44 -32.48 35.02
N ASN A 122 -74.54 -33.13 34.29
CA ASN A 122 -73.81 -34.29 34.77
C ASN A 122 -72.55 -33.82 35.54
N GLN A 123 -72.32 -34.39 36.73
CA GLN A 123 -71.14 -34.12 37.56
C GLN A 123 -69.79 -34.44 36.88
N ASP A 124 -69.81 -35.14 35.74
CA ASP A 124 -68.60 -35.53 34.99
C ASP A 124 -67.96 -34.40 34.17
N ASP A 125 -68.68 -33.28 33.96
CA ASP A 125 -68.17 -32.12 33.21
C ASP A 125 -67.46 -31.08 34.09
N MET A 126 -67.55 -31.23 35.42
CA MET A 126 -66.90 -30.33 36.38
C MET A 126 -65.43 -30.71 36.60
N GLY A 127 -64.56 -29.70 36.70
CA GLY A 127 -63.18 -29.86 37.11
C GLY A 127 -63.06 -30.10 38.61
N ARG A 128 -61.89 -30.53 39.08
CA ARG A 128 -61.61 -30.77 40.51
C ARG A 128 -60.30 -30.11 40.93
N VAL A 129 -60.31 -29.43 42.08
CA VAL A 129 -59.12 -28.90 42.75
C VAL A 129 -58.95 -29.56 44.12
N THR A 130 -57.70 -29.72 44.55
CA THR A 130 -57.41 -30.11 45.94
C THR A 130 -57.53 -28.90 46.86
N TYR A 131 -57.94 -29.15 48.11
CA TYR A 131 -57.98 -28.18 49.18
C TYR A 131 -57.41 -28.83 50.43
N GLU A 132 -56.32 -28.31 50.99
CA GLU A 132 -55.79 -28.81 52.26
C GLU A 132 -56.36 -27.99 53.42
N HIS A 133 -57.01 -28.65 54.36
CA HIS A 133 -57.51 -28.04 55.59
C HIS A 133 -57.20 -28.93 56.79
N SER A 134 -56.49 -28.38 57.78
CA SER A 134 -56.15 -29.08 59.02
C SER A 134 -55.42 -30.43 58.82
N GLY A 135 -54.63 -30.54 57.74
CA GLY A 135 -53.84 -31.74 57.40
C GLY A 135 -54.59 -32.81 56.61
N GLU A 136 -55.84 -32.55 56.21
CA GLU A 136 -56.64 -33.41 55.33
C GLU A 136 -56.81 -32.77 53.94
N PHE A 137 -56.77 -33.59 52.89
CA PHE A 137 -56.96 -33.15 51.51
C PHE A 137 -58.40 -33.42 51.05
N PHE A 138 -59.10 -32.35 50.69
CA PHE A 138 -60.44 -32.36 50.14
C PHE A 138 -60.40 -32.12 48.63
N PHE A 139 -61.38 -32.66 47.90
CA PHE A 139 -61.54 -32.43 46.47
C PHE A 139 -62.79 -31.59 46.24
N LEU A 140 -62.61 -30.39 45.71
CA LEU A 140 -63.71 -29.47 45.45
C LEU A 140 -63.98 -29.40 43.94
N PRO A 141 -65.24 -29.59 43.50
CA PRO A 141 -65.61 -29.40 42.11
C PRO A 141 -65.60 -27.91 41.74
N TYR A 142 -65.27 -27.59 40.49
CA TYR A 142 -65.38 -26.25 39.91
C TYR A 142 -65.89 -26.32 38.46
N ALA A 143 -66.64 -25.30 38.03
CA ALA A 143 -67.08 -25.13 36.65
C ALA A 143 -66.17 -24.17 35.87
N ILE A 144 -66.28 -24.14 34.54
CA ILE A 144 -65.51 -23.20 33.70
C ILE A 144 -65.83 -21.74 34.04
N GLU A 145 -67.07 -21.47 34.42
CA GLU A 145 -67.56 -20.14 34.83
C GLU A 145 -66.92 -19.65 36.12
N ASP A 146 -66.37 -20.56 36.93
CA ASP A 146 -65.74 -20.24 38.22
C ASP A 146 -64.30 -19.70 38.09
N ILE A 147 -63.75 -19.60 36.86
CA ILE A 147 -62.40 -19.10 36.57
C ILE A 147 -62.44 -17.58 36.34
N CYS A 148 -61.77 -16.81 37.20
CA CYS A 148 -61.85 -15.34 37.22
C CYS A 148 -61.34 -14.62 35.96
N ASN A 149 -60.59 -15.31 35.09
CA ASN A 149 -59.99 -14.76 33.89
C ASN A 149 -60.20 -15.73 32.70
N GLY A 150 -61.42 -15.77 32.16
CA GLY A 150 -61.94 -16.74 31.17
C GLY A 150 -61.19 -16.93 29.83
N PHE A 151 -59.93 -16.53 29.72
CA PHE A 151 -59.05 -16.76 28.56
C PHE A 151 -58.02 -17.88 28.78
N ARG A 152 -57.71 -18.29 30.01
CA ARG A 152 -56.71 -19.34 30.30
C ARG A 152 -57.39 -20.58 30.87
N LYS A 153 -57.32 -21.70 30.14
CA LYS A 153 -57.75 -23.01 30.65
C LYS A 153 -56.76 -23.48 31.71
N LEU A 154 -57.28 -23.92 32.85
CA LEU A 154 -56.49 -24.57 33.89
C LEU A 154 -56.19 -26.01 33.49
N THR A 155 -54.94 -26.44 33.69
CA THR A 155 -54.47 -27.79 33.37
C THR A 155 -54.20 -28.61 34.63
N ALA A 156 -54.28 -29.94 34.52
CA ALA A 156 -53.97 -30.82 35.66
C ALA A 156 -52.52 -30.61 36.14
N GLY A 157 -52.35 -30.27 37.42
CA GLY A 157 -51.05 -29.93 38.03
C GLY A 157 -50.84 -28.45 38.32
N ASP A 158 -51.71 -27.56 37.84
CA ASP A 158 -51.62 -26.12 38.11
C ASP A 158 -51.96 -25.79 39.58
N SER A 159 -51.13 -24.98 40.23
CA SER A 159 -51.40 -24.42 41.56
C SER A 159 -52.30 -23.19 41.42
N VAL A 160 -53.46 -23.24 42.07
CA VAL A 160 -54.53 -22.25 41.97
C VAL A 160 -54.94 -21.73 43.35
N SER A 161 -55.34 -20.46 43.39
CA SER A 161 -55.98 -19.81 44.54
C SER A 161 -57.48 -19.67 44.25
N PHE A 162 -58.33 -20.13 45.15
CA PHE A 162 -59.79 -20.10 45.00
C PHE A 162 -60.48 -19.81 46.33
N THR A 163 -61.77 -19.51 46.30
CA THR A 163 -62.62 -19.39 47.49
C THR A 163 -63.56 -20.58 47.58
N VAL A 164 -63.94 -20.95 48.79
CA VAL A 164 -64.81 -22.09 49.04
C VAL A 164 -66.24 -21.58 49.20
N ALA A 165 -67.12 -21.96 48.28
CA ALA A 165 -68.55 -21.65 48.34
C ALA A 165 -69.36 -22.86 48.81
N THR A 166 -70.28 -22.63 49.75
CA THR A 166 -71.22 -23.65 50.26
C THR A 166 -72.65 -23.28 49.89
N ASP A 167 -73.34 -24.16 49.18
CA ASP A 167 -74.77 -24.04 48.89
C ASP A 167 -75.58 -24.25 50.18
N LYS A 168 -76.34 -23.24 50.62
CA LYS A 168 -77.14 -23.26 51.85
C LYS A 168 -78.27 -24.29 51.81
N ARG A 169 -78.75 -24.65 50.61
CA ARG A 169 -79.88 -25.59 50.43
C ARG A 169 -79.43 -27.04 50.48
N THR A 170 -78.27 -27.34 49.90
CA THR A 170 -77.79 -28.72 49.74
C THR A 170 -76.61 -29.08 50.64
N GLY A 171 -75.95 -28.07 51.22
CA GLY A 171 -74.69 -28.25 51.93
C GLY A 171 -73.51 -28.62 51.03
N HIS A 172 -73.69 -28.60 49.70
CA HIS A 172 -72.61 -28.91 48.77
C HIS A 172 -71.58 -27.78 48.74
N VAL A 173 -70.31 -28.17 48.80
CA VAL A 173 -69.17 -27.27 48.80
C VAL A 173 -68.48 -27.33 47.43
N ARG A 174 -68.16 -26.19 46.83
CA ARG A 174 -67.47 -26.06 45.55
C ARG A 174 -66.40 -24.97 45.59
N ALA A 175 -65.43 -25.05 44.68
CA ALA A 175 -64.40 -24.03 44.51
C ALA A 175 -64.88 -22.97 43.50
N CYS A 176 -64.83 -21.70 43.87
CA CYS A 176 -65.17 -20.58 43.02
C CYS A 176 -64.06 -19.52 42.99
N GLN A 177 -64.08 -18.62 42.01
CA GLN A 177 -63.09 -17.57 41.84
C GLN A 177 -61.65 -18.09 41.70
N LEU A 178 -61.46 -19.11 40.85
CA LEU A 178 -60.15 -19.73 40.64
C LEU A 178 -59.22 -18.74 39.90
N GLU A 179 -58.03 -18.57 40.46
CA GLU A 179 -56.93 -17.77 39.93
C GLU A 179 -55.65 -18.60 39.91
N LEU A 180 -54.93 -18.62 38.80
CA LEU A 180 -53.68 -19.36 38.66
C LEU A 180 -52.58 -18.67 39.48
N ILE A 181 -51.95 -19.41 40.40
CA ILE A 181 -50.79 -18.93 41.17
C ILE A 181 -49.50 -19.32 40.43
N GLU A 182 -49.34 -20.61 40.13
CA GLU A 182 -48.08 -21.17 39.65
C GLU A 182 -48.34 -22.41 38.80
N SER A 183 -47.74 -22.47 37.61
CA SER A 183 -47.80 -23.67 36.74
C SER A 183 -46.48 -24.45 36.86
N PRO A 184 -46.47 -25.78 37.01
CA PRO A 184 -45.25 -26.58 37.09
C PRO A 184 -44.38 -26.54 35.82
N THR A 185 -44.88 -25.97 34.71
CA THR A 185 -44.13 -25.66 33.48
C THR A 185 -43.30 -24.38 33.55
N SER A 186 -43.20 -23.72 34.71
CA SER A 186 -42.47 -22.46 34.89
C SER A 186 -40.96 -22.62 35.05
N SER A 187 -40.38 -23.82 34.91
CA SER A 187 -38.94 -23.95 34.73
C SER A 187 -38.59 -23.37 33.35
N LYS A 188 -38.37 -22.06 33.36
CA LYS A 188 -37.88 -21.31 32.23
C LYS A 188 -36.40 -21.66 32.06
N HIS A 189 -36.10 -22.25 30.91
CA HIS A 189 -34.74 -22.58 30.51
C HIS A 189 -34.28 -21.53 29.51
N GLN A 190 -32.97 -21.37 29.44
CA GLN A 190 -32.34 -20.47 28.51
C GLN A 190 -31.52 -21.28 27.50
N GLY A 191 -31.26 -20.68 26.35
CA GLY A 191 -30.49 -21.31 25.31
C GLY A 191 -30.28 -20.39 24.13
N VAL A 192 -29.57 -20.90 23.12
CA VAL A 192 -29.25 -20.15 21.90
C VAL A 192 -29.76 -20.91 20.69
N VAL A 193 -30.37 -20.20 19.74
CA VAL A 193 -30.87 -20.82 18.51
C VAL A 193 -29.70 -21.28 17.65
N CYS A 194 -29.47 -22.60 17.58
CA CYS A 194 -28.35 -23.18 16.85
C CYS A 194 -28.70 -23.60 15.42
N SER A 195 -29.99 -23.88 15.13
CA SER A 195 -30.45 -24.28 13.81
C SER A 195 -31.88 -23.85 13.54
N MET A 196 -32.15 -23.38 12.32
CA MET A 196 -33.45 -22.94 11.83
C MET A 196 -33.72 -23.65 10.50
N LYS A 197 -34.93 -24.21 10.33
CA LYS A 197 -35.39 -24.90 9.11
C LYS A 197 -36.65 -24.21 8.56
N GLU A 198 -37.47 -24.91 7.79
CA GLU A 198 -38.64 -24.29 7.15
C GLU A 198 -39.80 -23.99 8.12
N SER A 199 -40.00 -24.81 9.15
CA SER A 199 -41.14 -24.67 10.09
C SER A 199 -40.79 -24.92 11.56
N PHE A 200 -39.53 -25.21 11.85
CA PHE A 200 -39.04 -25.56 13.18
C PHE A 200 -37.57 -25.20 13.32
N GLY A 201 -37.08 -25.19 14.55
CA GLY A 201 -35.68 -24.97 14.86
C GLY A 201 -35.21 -25.83 16.03
N PHE A 202 -33.93 -25.68 16.34
CA PHE A 202 -33.28 -26.27 17.49
C PHE A 202 -32.62 -25.18 18.33
N ILE A 203 -32.77 -25.31 19.64
CA ILE A 203 -32.16 -24.42 20.63
C ILE A 203 -31.12 -25.24 21.40
N GLU A 204 -29.89 -24.77 21.46
CA GLU A 204 -28.88 -25.34 22.34
C GLU A 204 -29.17 -24.91 23.78
N ARG A 205 -29.38 -25.88 24.66
CA ARG A 205 -29.78 -25.64 26.06
C ARG A 205 -28.60 -25.15 26.91
N SER A 206 -28.84 -24.14 27.75
CA SER A 206 -27.81 -23.60 28.66
C SER A 206 -27.58 -24.48 29.90
N ASP A 207 -28.54 -25.35 30.23
CA ASP A 207 -28.52 -26.20 31.41
C ASP A 207 -27.97 -27.61 31.14
N VAL A 208 -28.06 -28.09 29.90
CA VAL A 208 -27.57 -29.41 29.49
C VAL A 208 -26.94 -29.35 28.10
N VAL A 209 -25.90 -30.14 27.84
CA VAL A 209 -25.19 -30.20 26.55
C VAL A 209 -26.01 -30.98 25.52
N ARG A 210 -27.22 -30.49 25.21
CA ARG A 210 -28.15 -31.07 24.22
C ARG A 210 -28.98 -29.98 23.57
N GLU A 211 -29.37 -30.23 22.34
CA GLU A 211 -30.33 -29.40 21.62
C GLU A 211 -31.76 -29.81 21.95
N ILE A 212 -32.67 -28.84 21.98
CA ILE A 212 -34.11 -29.06 22.11
C ILE A 212 -34.84 -28.53 20.88
N PHE A 213 -35.83 -29.29 20.43
CA PHE A 213 -36.66 -28.96 19.27
C PHE A 213 -37.73 -27.93 19.65
N PHE A 214 -37.98 -26.93 18.80
CA PHE A 214 -39.15 -26.06 18.90
C PHE A 214 -39.82 -25.87 17.55
N HIS A 215 -41.15 -25.70 17.56
CA HIS A 215 -41.91 -25.34 16.37
C HIS A 215 -42.10 -23.83 16.29
N TYR A 216 -42.17 -23.25 15.10
CA TYR A 216 -42.29 -21.79 14.93
C TYR A 216 -43.54 -21.19 15.57
N SER A 217 -44.60 -22.00 15.72
CA SER A 217 -45.82 -21.58 16.43
C SER A 217 -45.63 -21.39 17.94
N GLU A 218 -44.56 -21.93 18.52
CA GLU A 218 -44.26 -21.80 19.95
C GLU A 218 -43.46 -20.52 20.24
N PHE A 219 -43.04 -19.76 19.22
CA PHE A 219 -42.33 -18.49 19.38
C PHE A 219 -43.28 -17.32 19.66
N LYS A 220 -43.05 -16.63 20.77
CA LYS A 220 -43.76 -15.42 21.21
C LYS A 220 -43.21 -14.20 20.47
N GLY A 221 -43.55 -14.08 19.19
CA GLY A 221 -43.12 -12.97 18.35
C GLY A 221 -43.29 -13.27 16.87
N ASN A 222 -42.73 -12.41 16.02
CA ASN A 222 -42.66 -12.67 14.59
C ASN A 222 -41.44 -13.56 14.32
N ILE A 223 -41.63 -14.73 13.73
CA ILE A 223 -40.54 -15.70 13.50
C ILE A 223 -39.43 -15.14 12.60
N ASN A 224 -39.74 -14.15 11.75
CA ASN A 224 -38.75 -13.49 10.90
C ASN A 224 -37.73 -12.65 11.69
N ASP A 225 -38.05 -12.31 12.94
CA ASP A 225 -37.17 -11.54 13.82
C ASP A 225 -36.20 -12.45 14.61
N LEU A 226 -36.37 -13.78 14.52
CA LEU A 226 -35.53 -14.77 15.18
C LEU A 226 -34.44 -15.25 14.21
N ILE A 227 -33.18 -14.99 14.55
CA ILE A 227 -32.01 -15.38 13.76
C ILE A 227 -31.15 -16.41 14.48
N LEU A 228 -30.25 -17.08 13.73
CA LEU A 228 -29.28 -18.01 14.32
C LEU A 228 -28.35 -17.24 15.27
N GLY A 229 -28.13 -17.79 16.46
CA GLY A 229 -27.34 -17.15 17.51
C GLY A 229 -28.14 -16.27 18.47
N ASP A 230 -29.45 -16.09 18.27
CA ASP A 230 -30.27 -15.35 19.24
C ASP A 230 -30.42 -16.11 20.56
N ASP A 231 -30.25 -15.38 21.66
CA ASP A 231 -30.54 -15.84 23.01
C ASP A 231 -32.06 -15.94 23.20
N VAL A 232 -32.53 -17.05 23.75
CA VAL A 232 -33.95 -17.32 23.96
C VAL A 232 -34.25 -17.92 25.33
N GLU A 233 -35.43 -17.60 25.85
CA GLU A 233 -36.04 -18.20 27.03
C GLU A 233 -37.22 -19.08 26.60
N PHE A 234 -37.32 -20.30 27.12
CA PHE A 234 -38.38 -21.26 26.77
C PHE A 234 -38.75 -22.17 27.94
N GLY A 235 -39.96 -22.71 27.91
CA GLY A 235 -40.38 -23.81 28.79
C GLY A 235 -40.08 -25.16 28.15
N VAL A 236 -39.83 -26.20 28.94
CA VAL A 236 -39.62 -27.58 28.44
C VAL A 236 -40.89 -28.39 28.68
N GLN A 237 -41.45 -28.98 27.63
CA GLN A 237 -42.60 -29.89 27.71
C GLN A 237 -42.26 -31.24 27.06
N ASN A 238 -42.68 -32.34 27.68
CA ASN A 238 -42.50 -33.67 27.10
C ASN A 238 -43.70 -34.02 26.20
N ARG A 239 -43.49 -34.19 24.89
CA ARG A 239 -44.50 -34.65 23.93
C ARG A 239 -44.03 -35.96 23.29
N ASN A 240 -44.80 -37.04 23.47
CA ASN A 240 -44.51 -38.37 22.92
C ASN A 240 -43.12 -38.94 23.29
N GLY A 241 -42.67 -38.69 24.53
CA GLY A 241 -41.36 -39.15 25.01
C GLY A 241 -40.17 -38.33 24.50
N LYS A 242 -40.42 -37.17 23.87
CA LYS A 242 -39.39 -36.21 23.46
C LYS A 242 -39.63 -34.86 24.14
N GLU A 243 -38.57 -34.29 24.67
CA GLU A 243 -38.56 -32.92 25.18
C GLU A 243 -38.65 -31.93 24.01
N VAL A 244 -39.61 -31.02 24.07
CA VAL A 244 -39.81 -29.93 23.11
C VAL A 244 -39.88 -28.61 23.86
N ALA A 245 -39.33 -27.56 23.26
CA ALA A 245 -39.39 -26.21 23.79
C ALA A 245 -40.73 -25.57 23.41
N ILE A 246 -41.38 -24.99 24.40
CA ILE A 246 -42.66 -24.28 24.30
C ILE A 246 -42.48 -22.86 24.80
N GLU A 247 -43.39 -21.96 24.40
CA GLU A 247 -43.39 -20.57 24.87
C GLU A 247 -42.05 -19.82 24.66
N VAL A 248 -41.38 -20.07 23.54
CA VAL A 248 -40.05 -19.51 23.22
C VAL A 248 -40.14 -17.99 23.08
N SER A 249 -39.26 -17.24 23.69
CA SER A 249 -39.19 -15.78 23.60
C SER A 249 -37.75 -15.31 23.50
N ARG A 250 -37.51 -14.23 22.73
CA ARG A 250 -36.17 -13.67 22.53
C ARG A 250 -35.70 -12.93 23.78
N LEU A 251 -34.45 -13.16 24.16
CA LEU A 251 -33.72 -12.45 25.21
C LEU A 251 -32.74 -11.44 24.58
N PRO A 252 -32.28 -10.44 25.36
CA PRO A 252 -31.17 -9.59 24.94
C PRO A 252 -29.91 -10.43 24.65
N GLU A 253 -29.16 -10.06 23.61
CA GLU A 253 -27.91 -10.74 23.24
C GLU A 253 -26.88 -10.69 24.37
N GLY A 254 -26.24 -11.83 24.65
CA GLY A 254 -25.25 -11.99 25.72
C GLY A 254 -25.83 -12.36 27.07
N THR A 255 -27.13 -12.67 27.14
CA THR A 255 -27.78 -13.19 28.35
C THR A 255 -27.37 -14.65 28.61
N VAL A 256 -27.22 -15.44 27.55
CA VAL A 256 -26.89 -16.87 27.66
C VAL A 256 -25.38 -17.10 27.50
N ILE A 257 -24.75 -17.59 28.57
CA ILE A 257 -23.31 -17.88 28.59
C ILE A 257 -23.13 -19.38 28.85
N PHE A 258 -22.67 -20.10 27.83
CA PHE A 258 -22.39 -21.54 27.94
C PHE A 258 -21.04 -21.83 28.60
N GLU A 259 -20.07 -20.95 28.40
CA GLU A 259 -18.68 -21.20 28.77
C GLU A 259 -18.07 -20.00 29.50
N ASP A 260 -17.26 -20.29 30.52
CA ASP A 260 -16.42 -19.30 31.20
C ASP A 260 -15.03 -19.30 30.56
N VAL A 261 -14.70 -18.23 29.84
CA VAL A 261 -13.38 -18.03 29.23
C VAL A 261 -12.44 -17.41 30.25
N SER A 262 -11.29 -18.05 30.47
CA SER A 262 -10.26 -17.54 31.37
C SER A 262 -9.71 -16.19 30.88
N VAL A 263 -9.57 -15.23 31.78
CA VAL A 263 -8.97 -13.90 31.46
C VAL A 263 -7.49 -14.03 31.09
N ASN A 264 -6.79 -14.94 31.76
CA ASN A 264 -5.38 -15.18 31.50
C ASN A 264 -5.21 -15.95 30.19
N ARG A 265 -4.34 -15.44 29.32
CA ARG A 265 -3.84 -16.18 28.17
C ARG A 265 -2.72 -17.11 28.62
N ILE A 266 -2.77 -18.34 28.13
CA ILE A 266 -1.84 -19.42 28.45
C ILE A 266 -1.01 -19.70 27.20
N GLN A 267 0.28 -19.90 27.39
CA GLN A 267 1.18 -20.34 26.33
C GLN A 267 1.33 -21.85 26.37
N GLY A 268 1.29 -22.47 25.19
CA GLY A 268 1.47 -23.90 25.03
C GLY A 268 1.99 -24.25 23.65
N LYS A 269 1.95 -25.55 23.34
CA LYS A 269 2.36 -26.10 22.06
C LYS A 269 1.24 -26.86 21.39
N VAL A 270 1.23 -26.87 20.07
CA VAL A 270 0.33 -27.73 19.29
C VAL A 270 0.84 -29.17 19.34
N LEU A 271 0.09 -30.06 20.00
CA LEU A 271 0.38 -31.49 20.05
C LEU A 271 -0.18 -32.20 18.82
N LYS A 272 -1.40 -31.82 18.41
CA LYS A 272 -2.10 -32.38 17.26
C LYS A 272 -2.86 -31.27 16.52
N GLU A 273 -2.58 -31.14 15.23
CA GLU A 273 -3.23 -30.21 14.31
C GLU A 273 -4.64 -30.68 13.91
N LEU A 274 -5.48 -29.73 13.53
CA LEU A 274 -6.78 -30.00 12.90
C LEU A 274 -6.54 -30.38 11.44
N LYS A 275 -6.97 -31.59 11.05
CA LYS A 275 -6.91 -32.00 9.64
C LYS A 275 -8.03 -31.29 8.89
N ASN A 276 -7.66 -30.36 8.01
CA ASN A 276 -8.56 -29.69 7.08
C ASN A 276 -9.23 -30.73 6.16
N SER A 277 -10.37 -31.29 6.60
CA SER A 277 -11.22 -32.13 5.78
C SER A 277 -12.32 -31.26 5.21
N ASN A 278 -12.17 -30.89 3.93
CA ASN A 278 -13.25 -30.33 3.12
C ASN A 278 -14.51 -31.24 3.08
N ASN A 279 -14.46 -32.45 3.65
CA ASN A 279 -15.61 -33.30 3.94
C ASN A 279 -16.17 -33.05 5.34
N ARG A 280 -17.02 -32.02 5.45
CA ARG A 280 -17.76 -31.57 6.65
C ARG A 280 -18.73 -32.60 7.29
N ARG A 281 -18.60 -33.91 7.04
CA ARG A 281 -19.60 -34.90 7.49
C ARG A 281 -19.15 -35.84 8.60
N GLN A 282 -17.89 -35.80 9.06
CA GLN A 282 -17.44 -36.75 10.09
C GLN A 282 -16.13 -36.36 10.84
N SER A 283 -15.75 -35.09 10.90
CA SER A 283 -14.65 -34.66 11.77
C SER A 283 -15.14 -34.48 13.21
N ASP A 284 -14.40 -35.03 14.17
CA ASP A 284 -14.54 -34.72 15.59
C ASP A 284 -14.49 -33.19 15.77
N PRO A 285 -15.54 -32.54 16.31
CA PRO A 285 -15.61 -31.07 16.43
C PRO A 285 -14.46 -30.49 17.26
N LEU A 286 -13.79 -31.31 18.06
CA LEU A 286 -12.62 -30.98 18.86
C LEU A 286 -11.43 -31.87 18.48
N GLY A 287 -11.11 -31.99 17.19
CA GLY A 287 -10.07 -32.90 16.69
C GLY A 287 -8.62 -32.51 17.04
N GLY A 288 -8.39 -31.24 17.39
CA GLY A 288 -7.08 -30.68 17.74
C GLY A 288 -6.71 -30.89 19.21
N ARG A 289 -5.41 -30.92 19.52
CA ARG A 289 -4.90 -30.98 20.90
C ARG A 289 -3.75 -29.97 21.09
N LEU A 290 -3.84 -29.19 22.16
CA LEU A 290 -2.75 -28.36 22.66
C LEU A 290 -2.22 -28.93 23.96
N ILE A 291 -0.95 -28.66 24.25
CA ILE A 291 -0.28 -29.05 25.48
C ILE A 291 0.30 -27.81 26.15
N TYR A 292 0.09 -27.64 27.45
CA TYR A 292 0.58 -26.49 28.20
C TYR A 292 1.09 -26.88 29.58
N GLU A 293 2.00 -26.09 30.12
CA GLU A 293 2.58 -26.32 31.43
C GLU A 293 1.75 -25.65 32.52
N THR A 294 1.45 -26.39 33.58
CA THR A 294 0.84 -25.86 34.80
C THR A 294 1.76 -26.12 35.99
N PRO A 295 1.57 -25.42 37.13
CA PRO A 295 2.31 -25.70 38.36
C PRO A 295 2.19 -27.16 38.85
N LYS A 296 1.21 -27.91 38.36
CA LYS A 296 0.94 -29.32 38.72
C LYS A 296 1.45 -30.32 37.67
N GLY A 297 2.08 -29.85 36.60
CA GLY A 297 2.55 -30.67 35.49
C GLY A 297 1.97 -30.25 34.15
N THR A 298 2.26 -31.04 33.13
CA THR A 298 1.83 -30.78 31.75
C THR A 298 0.39 -31.25 31.54
N MET A 299 -0.45 -30.38 30.98
CA MET A 299 -1.87 -30.66 30.71
C MET A 299 -2.18 -30.59 29.23
N GLU A 300 -3.13 -31.41 28.78
CA GLU A 300 -3.64 -31.42 27.40
C GLU A 300 -5.03 -30.80 27.36
N VAL A 301 -5.29 -30.00 26.32
CA VAL A 301 -6.60 -29.36 26.12
C VAL A 301 -7.03 -29.49 24.66
N PRO A 302 -8.29 -29.89 24.39
CA PRO A 302 -8.82 -29.99 23.04
C PRO A 302 -9.15 -28.62 22.44
N TYR A 303 -9.15 -28.53 21.10
CA TYR A 303 -9.65 -27.36 20.37
C TYR A 303 -10.28 -27.74 19.03
N GLY A 304 -11.21 -26.90 18.56
CA GLY A 304 -11.91 -27.06 17.28
C GLY A 304 -11.54 -26.00 16.24
N ASP A 305 -12.15 -26.09 15.06
CA ASP A 305 -11.89 -25.17 13.95
C ASP A 305 -12.26 -23.71 14.30
N LYS A 306 -13.32 -23.52 15.11
CA LYS A 306 -13.79 -22.20 15.53
C LYS A 306 -12.98 -21.58 16.67
N ASP A 307 -12.00 -22.31 17.21
CA ASP A 307 -11.20 -21.87 18.37
C ASP A 307 -9.94 -21.10 18.00
N GLN A 308 -9.59 -21.08 16.71
CA GLN A 308 -8.44 -20.33 16.22
C GLN A 308 -8.82 -18.87 16.01
N ALA A 309 -7.96 -17.95 16.46
CA ALA A 309 -8.16 -16.51 16.29
C ALA A 309 -7.97 -16.06 14.83
N GLY A 310 -7.31 -16.87 14.01
CA GLY A 310 -7.19 -16.68 12.56
C GLY A 310 -7.35 -18.01 11.82
N GLU A 311 -7.53 -17.93 10.50
CA GLU A 311 -7.69 -19.11 9.63
C GLU A 311 -6.35 -19.65 9.10
N TYR A 312 -5.23 -19.25 9.72
CA TYR A 312 -3.90 -19.64 9.29
C TYR A 312 -3.55 -21.06 9.75
N THR A 313 -2.67 -21.72 9.00
CA THR A 313 -2.34 -23.12 9.27
C THR A 313 -1.46 -23.31 10.52
N LEU A 314 -2.01 -23.94 11.56
CA LEU A 314 -1.27 -24.47 12.71
C LEU A 314 -0.71 -25.86 12.42
N VAL A 315 0.53 -26.10 12.84
CA VAL A 315 1.30 -27.33 12.63
C VAL A 315 1.76 -27.87 13.97
N GLN A 316 1.94 -29.19 14.05
CA GLN A 316 2.51 -29.83 15.23
C GLN A 316 3.85 -29.21 15.66
N GLY A 317 3.95 -28.85 16.94
CA GLY A 317 5.15 -28.24 17.54
C GLY A 317 5.13 -26.72 17.61
N ASP A 318 4.15 -26.07 16.99
CA ASP A 318 3.99 -24.61 17.07
C ASP A 318 3.76 -24.15 18.51
N PHE A 319 4.30 -22.98 18.85
CA PHE A 319 3.97 -22.30 20.10
C PHE A 319 2.76 -21.40 19.86
N VAL A 320 1.75 -21.57 20.71
CA VAL A 320 0.49 -20.84 20.61
C VAL A 320 0.12 -20.22 21.95
N GLU A 321 -0.62 -19.13 21.90
CA GLU A 321 -1.21 -18.47 23.04
C GLU A 321 -2.74 -18.55 22.94
N PHE A 322 -3.40 -19.02 23.99
CA PHE A 322 -4.85 -19.30 23.97
C PHE A 322 -5.48 -19.08 25.33
N ASN A 323 -6.81 -19.02 25.38
CA ASN A 323 -7.61 -18.97 26.61
C ASN A 323 -8.23 -20.34 26.87
N ILE A 324 -8.44 -20.68 28.14
CA ILE A 324 -9.18 -21.88 28.53
C ILE A 324 -10.64 -21.50 28.70
N ALA A 325 -11.51 -22.04 27.85
CA ALA A 325 -12.95 -22.00 28.01
C ALA A 325 -13.40 -23.24 28.80
N THR A 326 -14.13 -23.03 29.89
CA THR A 326 -14.74 -24.12 30.67
C THR A 326 -16.25 -24.09 30.48
N ASP A 327 -16.82 -25.16 29.93
CA ASP A 327 -18.27 -25.27 29.79
C ASP A 327 -18.92 -25.39 31.17
N ARG A 328 -19.94 -24.58 31.42
CA ARG A 328 -20.61 -24.50 32.73
C ARG A 328 -21.41 -25.77 33.05
N ARG A 329 -21.83 -26.52 32.03
CA ARG A 329 -22.74 -27.67 32.09
C ARG A 329 -21.99 -28.96 32.47
N ASP A 330 -20.92 -29.29 31.75
CA ASP A 330 -20.16 -30.55 31.93
C ASP A 330 -18.77 -30.36 32.55
N LYS A 331 -18.34 -29.12 32.76
CA LYS A 331 -17.01 -28.73 33.29
C LYS A 331 -15.85 -29.16 32.40
N LEU A 332 -16.11 -29.50 31.13
CA LEU A 332 -15.05 -29.78 30.18
C LEU A 332 -14.35 -28.47 29.78
N GLN A 333 -13.04 -28.59 29.60
CA GLN A 333 -12.18 -27.48 29.21
C GLN A 333 -11.77 -27.63 27.75
N ARG A 334 -11.79 -26.53 27.01
CA ARG A 334 -11.25 -26.44 25.66
C ARG A 334 -10.42 -25.16 25.51
N ALA A 335 -9.50 -25.17 24.56
CA ALA A 335 -8.73 -23.99 24.21
C ALA A 335 -9.51 -23.18 23.18
N THR A 336 -9.55 -21.86 23.36
CA THR A 336 -10.18 -20.90 22.45
C THR A 336 -9.30 -19.67 22.27
N ASN A 337 -9.59 -18.81 21.29
CA ASN A 337 -8.77 -17.66 20.90
C ASN A 337 -7.29 -18.01 20.69
N ILE A 338 -7.05 -19.13 20.01
CA ILE A 338 -5.72 -19.67 19.78
C ILE A 338 -5.00 -18.80 18.76
N ALA A 339 -3.89 -18.20 19.17
CA ALA A 339 -3.04 -17.38 18.33
C ALA A 339 -1.63 -17.96 18.22
N LEU A 340 -1.06 -17.98 17.02
CA LEU A 340 0.32 -18.42 16.78
C LEU A 340 1.32 -17.39 17.34
N LEU A 341 2.30 -17.84 18.11
CA LEU A 341 3.37 -16.99 18.63
C LEU A 341 4.55 -16.94 17.64
N GLU A 342 5.14 -15.75 17.48
CA GLU A 342 6.30 -15.55 16.58
C GLU A 342 7.54 -16.33 17.00
N GLU A 343 7.70 -16.61 18.30
CA GLU A 343 8.79 -17.43 18.84
C GLU A 343 8.84 -18.84 18.23
N THR A 344 7.71 -19.32 17.68
CA THR A 344 7.63 -20.57 16.94
C THR A 344 8.68 -20.61 15.84
N PHE A 345 8.79 -19.55 15.04
CA PHE A 345 9.67 -19.52 13.87
C PHE A 345 11.14 -19.65 14.27
N LEU A 346 11.52 -19.07 15.40
CA LEU A 346 12.90 -19.10 15.92
C LEU A 346 13.25 -20.45 16.56
N LYS A 347 12.34 -21.04 17.34
CA LYS A 347 12.61 -22.24 18.14
C LYS A 347 12.42 -23.54 17.36
N VAL A 348 11.49 -23.57 16.41
CA VAL A 348 11.21 -24.76 15.59
C VAL A 348 12.18 -24.86 14.40
N GLY A 349 12.81 -23.75 14.00
CA GLY A 349 13.73 -23.72 12.86
C GLY A 349 13.02 -23.91 11.52
N GLU A 350 11.78 -23.41 11.41
CA GLU A 350 10.99 -23.44 10.18
C GLU A 350 11.70 -22.62 9.09
N GLN A 351 11.84 -23.18 7.87
CA GLN A 351 12.43 -22.47 6.75
C GLN A 351 11.47 -21.42 6.21
N ARG A 352 11.71 -20.17 6.61
CA ARG A 352 10.96 -19.02 6.16
C ARG A 352 11.61 -18.40 4.93
N GLU A 353 10.82 -18.25 3.87
CA GLU A 353 11.19 -17.54 2.65
C GLU A 353 10.69 -16.10 2.71
N THR A 354 11.37 -15.22 1.99
CA THR A 354 10.94 -13.83 1.80
C THR A 354 10.53 -13.59 0.36
N GLY A 355 9.62 -12.65 0.15
CA GLY A 355 9.09 -12.36 -1.18
C GLY A 355 8.28 -11.07 -1.25
N LEU A 356 7.91 -10.71 -2.47
CA LEU A 356 7.13 -9.51 -2.78
C LEU A 356 5.77 -9.90 -3.35
N VAL A 357 4.72 -9.25 -2.88
CA VAL A 357 3.37 -9.43 -3.45
C VAL A 357 3.35 -8.87 -4.87
N VAL A 358 3.09 -9.73 -5.87
CA VAL A 358 3.05 -9.33 -7.28
C VAL A 358 1.62 -9.10 -7.78
N SER A 359 0.68 -9.88 -7.29
CA SER A 359 -0.72 -9.76 -7.68
C SER A 359 -1.64 -10.14 -6.54
N LEU A 360 -2.73 -9.39 -6.40
CA LEU A 360 -3.80 -9.59 -5.44
C LEU A 360 -5.13 -9.72 -6.18
N LYS A 361 -5.99 -10.61 -5.70
CA LYS A 361 -7.36 -10.85 -6.16
C LYS A 361 -8.26 -11.02 -4.93
N ASP A 362 -9.58 -11.09 -5.12
CA ASP A 362 -10.56 -10.98 -4.03
C ASP A 362 -10.41 -11.96 -2.85
N ALA A 363 -9.85 -13.17 -3.06
CA ALA A 363 -9.66 -14.18 -2.00
C ALA A 363 -8.21 -14.68 -1.86
N TYR A 364 -7.33 -14.32 -2.80
CA TYR A 364 -6.00 -14.92 -2.91
C TYR A 364 -5.02 -14.00 -3.63
N GLY A 365 -3.74 -14.29 -3.50
CA GLY A 365 -2.68 -13.57 -4.20
C GLY A 365 -1.52 -14.45 -4.64
N PHE A 366 -0.52 -13.79 -5.21
CA PHE A 366 0.75 -14.42 -5.58
C PHE A 366 1.93 -13.61 -5.04
N ILE A 367 2.83 -14.30 -4.35
CA ILE A 367 4.10 -13.75 -3.85
C ILE A 367 5.21 -14.28 -4.76
N GLN A 368 6.08 -13.39 -5.20
CA GLN A 368 7.31 -13.75 -5.88
C GLN A 368 8.40 -13.95 -4.84
N CYS A 369 8.95 -15.16 -4.76
CA CYS A 369 10.08 -15.44 -3.87
C CYS A 369 11.31 -14.60 -4.27
N VAL A 370 12.08 -14.18 -3.28
CA VAL A 370 13.36 -13.51 -3.49
C VAL A 370 14.46 -14.48 -3.90
N ASP A 371 14.46 -15.66 -3.28
CA ASP A 371 15.52 -16.65 -3.46
C ASP A 371 15.26 -17.62 -4.63
N LYS A 372 14.04 -17.59 -5.20
CA LYS A 372 13.60 -18.48 -6.28
C LYS A 372 12.82 -17.69 -7.33
N ASP A 373 13.04 -17.97 -8.61
CA ASP A 373 12.24 -17.38 -9.70
C ASP A 373 10.89 -18.09 -9.87
N VAL A 374 10.14 -18.22 -8.76
CA VAL A 374 8.85 -18.91 -8.71
C VAL A 374 7.82 -17.99 -8.04
N ARG A 375 6.60 -18.04 -8.56
CA ARG A 375 5.44 -17.37 -7.97
C ARG A 375 4.68 -18.37 -7.12
N ILE A 376 4.59 -18.08 -5.84
CA ILE A 376 3.89 -18.92 -4.87
C ILE A 376 2.50 -18.35 -4.65
N PHE A 377 1.51 -19.22 -4.73
CA PHE A 377 0.11 -18.90 -4.47
C PHE A 377 -0.15 -18.80 -2.96
N PHE A 378 -1.00 -17.87 -2.53
CA PHE A 378 -1.49 -17.84 -1.16
C PHE A 378 -2.95 -17.44 -1.07
N HIS A 379 -3.62 -17.90 -0.01
CA HIS A 379 -4.98 -17.50 0.36
C HIS A 379 -4.93 -16.44 1.48
N TYR A 380 -5.89 -15.52 1.55
CA TYR A 380 -5.90 -14.50 2.61
C TYR A 380 -6.05 -15.07 4.02
N SER A 381 -6.61 -16.26 4.17
CA SER A 381 -6.70 -16.99 5.44
C SER A 381 -5.33 -17.25 6.07
N GLU A 382 -4.27 -17.34 5.27
CA GLU A 382 -2.92 -17.63 5.73
C GLU A 382 -2.18 -16.40 6.27
N LEU A 383 -2.80 -15.23 6.29
CA LEU A 383 -2.21 -14.03 6.90
C LEU A 383 -2.25 -14.12 8.43
N LEU A 384 -1.10 -13.98 9.06
CA LEU A 384 -0.99 -13.96 10.52
C LEU A 384 -1.58 -12.68 11.14
N ASP A 385 -1.53 -11.58 10.40
CA ASP A 385 -2.17 -10.32 10.76
C ASP A 385 -3.32 -10.02 9.78
N PRO A 386 -4.57 -10.39 10.12
CA PRO A 386 -5.73 -10.13 9.27
C PRO A 386 -6.12 -8.64 9.22
N THR A 387 -5.56 -7.80 10.09
CA THR A 387 -5.82 -6.34 10.07
C THR A 387 -4.99 -5.62 9.01
N HIS A 388 -3.90 -6.24 8.56
CA HIS A 388 -3.02 -5.65 7.56
C HIS A 388 -3.64 -5.70 6.16
N VAL A 389 -3.89 -4.52 5.58
CA VAL A 389 -4.37 -4.40 4.20
C VAL A 389 -3.20 -4.62 3.24
N LEU A 390 -3.12 -5.81 2.62
CA LEU A 390 -2.07 -6.12 1.65
C LEU A 390 -2.12 -5.18 0.44
N LYS A 391 -0.95 -4.70 0.02
CA LYS A 391 -0.74 -3.97 -1.22
C LYS A 391 0.26 -4.70 -2.12
N VAL A 392 0.15 -4.47 -3.42
CA VAL A 392 1.17 -4.92 -4.38
C VAL A 392 2.50 -4.25 -4.02
N GLN A 393 3.61 -5.00 -4.13
CA GLN A 393 4.95 -4.64 -3.66
C GLN A 393 5.15 -4.64 -2.13
N ASP A 394 4.20 -5.13 -1.35
CA ASP A 394 4.48 -5.36 0.07
C ASP A 394 5.43 -6.56 0.23
N GLU A 395 6.36 -6.41 1.17
CA GLU A 395 7.34 -7.42 1.56
C GLU A 395 6.70 -8.39 2.53
N MET A 396 6.89 -9.68 2.27
CA MET A 396 6.27 -10.76 3.03
C MET A 396 7.32 -11.79 3.42
N GLU A 397 7.18 -12.32 4.61
CA GLU A 397 7.83 -13.54 5.06
C GLU A 397 6.79 -14.66 5.09
N PHE A 398 7.12 -15.87 4.63
CA PHE A 398 6.16 -16.98 4.54
C PHE A 398 6.86 -18.33 4.57
N THR A 399 6.12 -19.40 4.80
CA THR A 399 6.62 -20.77 4.66
C THR A 399 6.02 -21.40 3.40
N VAL A 400 6.85 -22.08 2.61
CA VAL A 400 6.39 -22.79 1.41
C VAL A 400 6.07 -24.23 1.75
N THR A 401 4.83 -24.65 1.49
CA THR A 401 4.37 -26.04 1.65
C THR A 401 3.72 -26.56 0.37
N GLN A 402 3.51 -27.87 0.28
CA GLN A 402 2.76 -28.48 -0.83
C GLN A 402 1.26 -28.36 -0.55
N ASP A 403 0.48 -28.02 -1.57
CA ASP A 403 -0.97 -27.92 -1.48
C ASP A 403 -1.56 -29.29 -1.10
N PRO A 404 -2.29 -29.41 0.03
CA PRO A 404 -2.91 -30.66 0.45
C PRO A 404 -3.88 -31.25 -0.59
N SER A 405 -4.47 -30.38 -1.43
CA SER A 405 -5.38 -30.78 -2.51
C SER A 405 -4.64 -31.15 -3.80
N SER A 406 -3.40 -30.69 -3.97
CA SER A 406 -2.60 -30.90 -5.17
C SER A 406 -1.09 -30.91 -4.85
N PRO A 407 -0.48 -32.07 -4.57
CA PRO A 407 0.91 -32.16 -4.11
C PRO A 407 1.96 -31.57 -5.06
N SER A 408 1.62 -31.40 -6.34
CA SER A 408 2.49 -30.77 -7.34
C SER A 408 2.52 -29.24 -7.26
N ARG A 409 1.62 -28.62 -6.49
CA ARG A 409 1.51 -27.17 -6.35
C ARG A 409 2.09 -26.72 -5.02
N GLN A 410 2.92 -25.68 -5.05
CA GLN A 410 3.45 -25.03 -3.86
C GLN A 410 2.56 -23.85 -3.46
N ILE A 411 2.30 -23.72 -2.16
CA ILE A 411 1.52 -22.64 -1.56
C ILE A 411 2.30 -21.99 -0.42
N ALA A 412 2.04 -20.72 -0.17
CA ALA A 412 2.58 -19.98 0.94
C ALA A 412 1.57 -19.97 2.09
N ILE A 413 2.03 -20.37 3.27
CA ILE A 413 1.28 -20.40 4.52
C ILE A 413 1.93 -19.49 5.56
N ARG A 414 1.20 -19.13 6.62
CA ARG A 414 1.71 -18.35 7.77
C ARG A 414 2.37 -17.03 7.37
N ILE A 415 1.72 -16.29 6.51
CA ILE A 415 2.26 -15.12 5.84
C ILE A 415 2.29 -13.94 6.82
N LYS A 416 3.49 -13.36 6.98
CA LYS A 416 3.74 -12.22 7.84
C LYS A 416 4.17 -11.02 6.97
N PRO A 417 3.48 -9.87 7.08
CA PRO A 417 3.97 -8.65 6.45
C PRO A 417 5.27 -8.18 7.11
N LEU A 418 6.22 -7.79 6.29
CA LEU A 418 7.50 -7.22 6.71
C LEU A 418 7.52 -5.70 6.48
N ILE A 419 8.39 -5.03 7.24
CA ILE A 419 8.64 -3.59 7.05
C ILE A 419 9.28 -3.38 5.68
N LYS A 420 8.79 -2.41 4.91
CA LYS A 420 9.35 -2.08 3.58
C LYS A 420 10.85 -1.76 3.68
N GLY A 421 11.64 -2.42 2.85
CA GLY A 421 13.10 -2.32 2.81
C GLY A 421 13.84 -3.34 3.69
N SER A 422 13.14 -4.26 4.35
CA SER A 422 13.77 -5.33 5.14
C SER A 422 14.21 -6.53 4.28
N VAL A 423 13.56 -6.73 3.15
CA VAL A 423 13.88 -7.80 2.21
C VAL A 423 15.03 -7.39 1.30
N SER A 424 16.21 -7.96 1.55
CA SER A 424 17.39 -7.78 0.69
C SER A 424 17.34 -8.71 -0.52
N LEU A 425 16.99 -8.15 -1.68
CA LEU A 425 17.00 -8.84 -2.99
C LEU A 425 18.41 -9.18 -3.48
N LEU A 426 19.42 -8.54 -2.89
CA LEU A 426 20.82 -8.60 -3.29
C LEU A 426 21.68 -9.00 -2.10
N THR A 427 22.62 -9.90 -2.34
CA THR A 427 23.74 -10.17 -1.44
C THR A 427 24.90 -9.29 -1.86
N ILE A 428 25.22 -8.27 -1.05
CA ILE A 428 26.27 -7.30 -1.38
C ILE A 428 27.62 -7.87 -0.92
N HIS A 429 28.57 -7.94 -1.86
CA HIS A 429 29.94 -8.29 -1.54
C HIS A 429 30.57 -7.16 -0.69
N PRO A 430 31.22 -7.44 0.44
CA PRO A 430 31.70 -6.42 1.38
C PRO A 430 32.82 -5.55 0.82
N GLN A 431 33.55 -6.07 -0.18
CA GLN A 431 34.64 -5.35 -0.83
C GLN A 431 34.11 -4.46 -1.96
N LYS A 432 34.59 -3.22 -1.98
CA LYS A 432 34.40 -2.30 -3.11
C LYS A 432 35.46 -2.55 -4.18
N PHE A 433 35.05 -2.44 -5.44
CA PHE A 433 35.89 -2.63 -6.60
C PHE A 433 36.03 -1.33 -7.38
N ILE A 434 37.17 -1.16 -8.04
CA ILE A 434 37.42 -0.04 -8.94
C ILE A 434 37.47 -0.60 -10.36
N GLY A 435 36.63 -0.04 -11.24
CA GLY A 435 36.55 -0.43 -12.64
C GLY A 435 36.49 0.78 -13.56
N THR A 436 36.48 0.52 -14.86
CA THR A 436 36.37 1.52 -15.91
C THR A 436 35.07 1.28 -16.68
N ILE A 437 34.30 2.34 -16.95
CA ILE A 437 33.09 2.23 -17.77
C ILE A 437 33.47 1.85 -19.20
N GLU A 438 32.96 0.71 -19.67
CA GLU A 438 33.13 0.23 -21.05
C GLU A 438 31.89 0.52 -21.91
N LYS A 439 30.70 0.55 -21.31
CA LYS A 439 29.46 0.89 -22.01
C LYS A 439 28.54 1.69 -21.10
N GLU A 440 28.04 2.81 -21.58
CA GLU A 440 27.04 3.60 -20.87
C GLU A 440 25.63 2.99 -21.03
N PRO A 441 24.76 3.04 -20.01
CA PRO A 441 23.36 2.64 -20.13
C PRO A 441 22.62 3.61 -21.06
N SER A 442 21.94 3.07 -22.07
CA SER A 442 21.23 3.87 -23.08
C SER A 442 19.96 4.53 -22.50
N SER A 443 19.87 5.86 -22.58
CA SER A 443 18.72 6.66 -22.08
C SER A 443 17.55 6.76 -23.08
N HIS A 444 17.62 6.10 -24.24
CA HIS A 444 16.59 6.23 -25.28
C HIS A 444 15.53 5.13 -25.20
N LYS A 445 14.27 5.56 -25.01
CA LYS A 445 13.05 4.78 -25.29
C LYS A 445 13.03 4.41 -26.78
N SER A 446 13.71 3.32 -27.15
CA SER A 446 13.52 2.69 -28.45
C SER A 446 12.98 1.29 -28.22
N GLN A 447 11.78 1.04 -28.76
CA GLN A 447 11.15 -0.27 -28.77
C GLN A 447 11.96 -1.19 -29.70
N SER A 448 12.97 -1.88 -29.16
CA SER A 448 13.52 -3.07 -29.81
C SER A 448 13.83 -4.13 -28.76
N LYS A 449 13.25 -5.32 -28.96
CA LYS A 449 13.36 -6.50 -28.09
C LYS A 449 14.79 -7.04 -28.07
N SER A 450 15.65 -6.53 -27.18
CA SER A 450 16.85 -7.24 -26.72
C SER A 450 17.19 -6.80 -25.29
N LYS A 451 16.96 -7.70 -24.34
CA LYS A 451 17.07 -7.49 -22.87
C LYS A 451 18.50 -7.16 -22.40
N GLU A 452 19.51 -7.22 -23.28
CA GLU A 452 20.92 -6.87 -23.01
C GLU A 452 21.30 -5.46 -23.47
N SER A 453 20.47 -4.79 -24.28
CA SER A 453 20.86 -3.54 -24.92
C SER A 453 20.77 -2.31 -24.00
N GLU A 454 20.04 -2.38 -22.89
CA GLU A 454 19.75 -1.25 -22.00
C GLU A 454 20.76 -1.07 -20.84
N ASN A 455 21.53 -2.10 -20.50
CA ASN A 455 22.44 -2.06 -19.35
C ASN A 455 23.81 -1.48 -19.72
N GLY A 456 24.38 -0.69 -18.82
CA GLY A 456 25.77 -0.27 -18.89
C GLY A 456 26.71 -1.39 -18.45
N SER A 457 27.98 -1.32 -18.83
CA SER A 457 29.01 -2.28 -18.40
C SER A 457 30.26 -1.60 -17.85
N ILE A 458 30.80 -2.21 -16.79
CA ILE A 458 32.03 -1.84 -16.10
C ILE A 458 33.01 -2.98 -16.27
N VAL A 459 34.24 -2.66 -16.66
CA VAL A 459 35.36 -3.60 -16.72
C VAL A 459 36.27 -3.35 -15.53
N TYR A 460 36.54 -4.39 -14.75
CA TYR A 460 37.37 -4.29 -13.54
C TYR A 460 38.34 -5.46 -13.45
N ASP A 461 39.44 -5.27 -12.74
CA ASP A 461 40.41 -6.33 -12.48
C ASP A 461 40.06 -7.05 -11.17
N TYR A 462 39.98 -8.38 -11.24
CA TYR A 462 39.79 -9.25 -10.09
C TYR A 462 40.83 -10.37 -10.14
N ASP A 463 41.76 -10.35 -9.19
CA ASP A 463 42.81 -11.36 -9.02
C ASP A 463 43.67 -11.58 -10.29
N GLY A 464 43.97 -10.48 -11.01
CA GLY A 464 44.75 -10.49 -12.25
C GLY A 464 43.97 -10.88 -13.50
N SER A 465 42.65 -11.08 -13.38
CA SER A 465 41.74 -11.37 -14.49
C SER A 465 40.77 -10.21 -14.71
N ILE A 466 40.70 -9.73 -15.95
CA ILE A 466 39.76 -8.69 -16.35
C ILE A 466 38.34 -9.28 -16.40
N GLN A 467 37.46 -8.80 -15.54
CA GLN A 467 36.05 -9.18 -15.48
C GLN A 467 35.15 -8.03 -15.94
N LYS A 468 33.96 -8.39 -16.42
CA LYS A 468 32.93 -7.48 -16.89
C LYS A 468 31.67 -7.64 -16.05
N ILE A 469 31.12 -6.53 -15.57
CA ILE A 469 29.90 -6.50 -14.75
C ILE A 469 28.93 -5.44 -15.29
N TYR A 470 27.63 -5.70 -15.14
CA TYR A 470 26.58 -4.80 -15.63
C TYR A 470 26.04 -3.89 -14.53
N TYR A 471 25.64 -2.68 -14.90
CA TYR A 471 24.96 -1.72 -14.01
C TYR A 471 23.82 -1.01 -14.74
N THR A 472 22.85 -0.51 -13.98
CA THR A 472 21.73 0.30 -14.53
C THR A 472 21.81 1.73 -14.02
N THR A 473 21.05 2.64 -14.65
CA THR A 473 20.99 4.06 -14.23
C THR A 473 20.46 4.23 -12.80
N LYS A 474 19.71 3.25 -12.28
CA LYS A 474 19.19 3.27 -10.90
C LYS A 474 20.26 2.95 -9.85
N ASP A 475 21.34 2.30 -10.27
CA ASP A 475 22.42 1.83 -9.40
C ASP A 475 23.54 2.88 -9.23
N VAL A 476 23.35 4.07 -9.81
CA VAL A 476 24.29 5.20 -9.75
C VAL A 476 23.92 6.10 -8.56
N LEU A 477 24.86 6.29 -7.64
CA LEU A 477 24.65 7.06 -6.41
C LEU A 477 24.45 8.57 -6.65
N ASP A 478 25.15 9.13 -7.64
CA ASP A 478 25.11 10.56 -7.95
C ASP A 478 24.52 10.78 -9.35
N MET A 479 23.21 11.00 -9.41
CA MET A 479 22.52 11.26 -10.67
C MET A 479 22.97 12.55 -11.38
N LYS A 480 23.56 13.52 -10.66
CA LYS A 480 24.13 14.72 -11.28
C LYS A 480 25.49 14.42 -11.94
N ASN A 481 26.12 13.31 -11.56
CA ASN A 481 27.47 12.94 -11.96
C ASN A 481 27.49 11.53 -12.55
N SER A 482 26.63 11.31 -13.54
CA SER A 482 26.46 10.02 -14.22
C SER A 482 27.79 9.54 -14.84
N PRO A 483 28.19 8.27 -14.61
CA PRO A 483 29.42 7.70 -15.19
C PRO A 483 29.42 7.72 -16.71
N ARG A 484 30.51 8.19 -17.31
CA ARG A 484 30.75 8.20 -18.77
C ARG A 484 31.77 7.17 -19.19
N TYR A 485 31.78 6.84 -20.48
CA TYR A 485 32.75 5.94 -21.09
C TYR A 485 34.18 6.33 -20.72
N GLY A 486 34.92 5.36 -20.17
CA GLY A 486 36.29 5.53 -19.72
C GLY A 486 36.47 6.14 -18.33
N ASP A 487 35.41 6.56 -17.63
CA ASP A 487 35.50 7.00 -16.23
C ASP A 487 35.92 5.83 -15.33
N LYS A 488 36.78 6.12 -14.34
CA LYS A 488 37.02 5.17 -13.26
C LYS A 488 35.93 5.32 -12.21
N VAL A 489 35.25 4.22 -11.94
CA VAL A 489 34.17 4.12 -10.97
C VAL A 489 34.55 3.19 -9.83
N GLU A 490 34.14 3.54 -8.62
CA GLU A 490 34.04 2.64 -7.47
C GLU A 490 32.62 2.05 -7.48
N PHE A 491 32.49 0.75 -7.24
CA PHE A 491 31.21 0.07 -7.15
C PHE A 491 31.31 -1.13 -6.22
N SER A 492 30.16 -1.60 -5.74
CA SER A 492 30.04 -2.84 -4.98
C SER A 492 29.43 -3.92 -5.88
N VAL A 493 29.92 -5.16 -5.77
CA VAL A 493 29.32 -6.29 -6.50
C VAL A 493 28.16 -6.82 -5.68
N ALA A 494 26.95 -6.79 -6.23
CA ALA A 494 25.78 -7.41 -5.64
C ALA A 494 25.40 -8.66 -6.42
N GLU A 495 25.19 -9.76 -5.73
CA GLU A 495 24.67 -10.98 -6.31
C GLU A 495 23.17 -11.03 -6.08
N GLN A 496 22.40 -11.13 -7.16
CA GLN A 496 20.97 -11.21 -7.07
C GLN A 496 20.54 -12.62 -6.66
N LYS A 497 19.89 -12.73 -5.48
CA LYS A 497 19.55 -14.03 -4.88
C LYS A 497 18.69 -14.92 -5.77
N ARG A 498 17.82 -14.33 -6.60
CA ARG A 498 16.88 -15.07 -7.48
C ARG A 498 17.53 -15.88 -8.60
N ASN A 499 18.68 -15.44 -9.13
CA ASN A 499 19.27 -15.97 -10.36
C ASN A 499 20.81 -16.07 -10.31
N GLY A 500 21.43 -15.68 -9.20
CA GLY A 500 22.90 -15.65 -9.05
C GLY A 500 23.60 -14.63 -9.95
N VAL A 501 22.84 -13.74 -10.61
CA VAL A 501 23.44 -12.75 -11.52
C VAL A 501 24.12 -11.66 -10.70
N LYS A 502 25.40 -11.43 -10.99
CA LYS A 502 26.18 -10.37 -10.38
C LYS A 502 25.95 -9.05 -11.12
N ILE A 503 25.61 -8.02 -10.37
CA ILE A 503 25.39 -6.65 -10.85
C ILE A 503 26.25 -5.68 -10.04
N ALA A 504 26.65 -4.57 -10.64
CA ALA A 504 27.33 -3.50 -9.93
C ALA A 504 26.30 -2.53 -9.35
N ILE A 505 26.38 -2.31 -8.05
CA ILE A 505 25.58 -1.34 -7.30
C ILE A 505 26.48 -0.28 -6.66
N ASP A 506 25.88 0.80 -6.17
CA ASP A 506 26.59 1.91 -5.55
C ASP A 506 27.67 2.50 -6.46
N VAL A 507 27.37 2.60 -7.76
CA VAL A 507 28.34 3.06 -8.76
C VAL A 507 28.60 4.56 -8.55
N ARG A 508 29.85 4.90 -8.26
CA ARG A 508 30.32 6.26 -8.01
C ARG A 508 31.55 6.56 -8.85
N VAL A 509 31.56 7.70 -9.54
CA VAL A 509 32.73 8.17 -10.27
C VAL A 509 33.83 8.58 -9.28
N VAL A 510 35.00 7.93 -9.36
CA VAL A 510 36.19 8.22 -8.55
C VAL A 510 37.13 9.16 -9.31
N LEU A 511 37.38 8.83 -10.59
CA LEU A 511 38.23 9.62 -11.46
C LEU A 511 37.49 9.79 -12.78
N ARG A 512 37.09 11.03 -13.10
CA ARG A 512 36.61 11.33 -14.44
C ARG A 512 37.75 11.10 -15.43
N ASN A 513 37.47 10.37 -16.50
CA ASN A 513 38.30 10.43 -17.69
C ASN A 513 38.35 11.91 -18.07
N ILE A 514 39.55 12.47 -18.23
CA ILE A 514 39.79 13.92 -18.25
C ILE A 514 39.03 14.56 -19.42
N THR A 515 37.78 14.89 -19.15
CA THR A 515 36.83 15.63 -19.97
C THR A 515 36.67 17.00 -19.32
N GLY A 516 37.81 17.63 -19.05
CA GLY A 516 37.87 19.08 -18.89
C GLY A 516 37.78 19.71 -20.27
N ARG A 517 37.07 20.82 -20.40
CA ARG A 517 37.23 21.70 -21.56
C ARG A 517 38.69 22.14 -21.59
N CYS A 518 39.42 21.70 -22.60
CA CYS A 518 40.77 22.10 -22.87
C CYS A 518 40.76 23.29 -23.84
N GLN A 519 41.76 24.13 -23.73
CA GLN A 519 41.97 25.24 -24.65
C GLN A 519 43.28 25.03 -25.41
N GLY A 520 43.35 25.54 -26.62
CA GLY A 520 44.52 25.42 -27.46
C GLY A 520 44.46 26.31 -28.70
N PHE A 521 45.41 26.10 -29.60
CA PHE A 521 45.61 26.85 -30.82
C PHE A 521 45.64 25.91 -32.02
N ILE A 522 45.01 26.28 -33.13
CA ILE A 522 45.10 25.50 -34.37
C ILE A 522 46.55 25.47 -34.87
N ALA A 523 47.19 24.32 -34.82
CA ALA A 523 48.59 24.15 -35.23
C ALA A 523 48.75 23.77 -36.69
N THR A 524 47.82 22.97 -37.22
CA THR A 524 47.90 22.46 -38.59
C THR A 524 46.50 22.19 -39.14
N LEU A 525 46.28 22.54 -40.40
CA LEU A 525 45.08 22.24 -41.16
C LEU A 525 45.49 21.49 -42.44
N LYS A 526 44.86 20.35 -42.69
CA LYS A 526 45.01 19.51 -43.88
C LYS A 526 43.64 19.11 -44.39
N ASP A 527 43.54 18.57 -45.61
CA ASP A 527 42.27 18.33 -46.33
C ASP A 527 41.05 17.88 -45.50
N ASN A 528 41.20 16.93 -44.56
CA ASN A 528 40.09 16.40 -43.75
C ASN A 528 40.32 16.41 -42.23
N TYR A 529 41.48 16.91 -41.77
CA TYR A 529 41.87 16.82 -40.35
C TYR A 529 42.85 17.91 -39.97
N GLY A 530 43.00 18.12 -38.67
CA GLY A 530 43.97 19.08 -38.15
C GLY A 530 44.60 18.63 -36.83
N PHE A 531 45.48 19.48 -36.34
CA PHE A 531 46.11 19.34 -35.03
C PHE A 531 45.94 20.63 -34.23
N ILE A 532 45.64 20.48 -32.94
CA ILE A 532 45.52 21.57 -31.97
C ILE A 532 46.73 21.52 -31.05
N GLU A 533 47.51 22.58 -31.00
CA GLU A 533 48.53 22.82 -29.96
C GLU A 533 47.81 23.14 -28.66
N ASN A 534 48.14 22.46 -27.57
CA ASN A 534 47.52 22.75 -26.28
C ASN A 534 47.95 24.12 -25.70
N ALA A 535 47.23 24.62 -24.70
CA ALA A 535 47.55 25.92 -24.07
C ALA A 535 48.95 25.99 -23.41
N GLU A 536 49.51 24.85 -23.00
CA GLU A 536 50.89 24.76 -22.47
C GLU A 536 51.95 24.73 -23.57
N HIS A 537 51.51 24.57 -24.82
CA HIS A 537 52.32 24.55 -26.02
C HIS A 537 53.37 23.43 -26.09
N ASP A 538 53.20 22.35 -25.35
CA ASP A 538 54.13 21.22 -25.27
C ASP A 538 53.67 20.00 -26.09
N LYS A 539 52.40 19.95 -26.49
CA LYS A 539 51.78 18.81 -27.18
C LYS A 539 50.80 19.24 -28.26
N GLU A 540 50.58 18.33 -29.20
CA GLU A 540 49.53 18.43 -30.22
C GLU A 540 48.44 17.37 -30.01
N VAL A 541 47.20 17.74 -30.33
CA VAL A 541 46.03 16.89 -30.25
C VAL A 541 45.40 16.77 -31.63
N PHE A 542 45.18 15.55 -32.10
CA PHE A 542 44.55 15.28 -33.38
C PHE A 542 43.06 15.62 -33.35
N PHE A 543 42.52 16.19 -34.44
CA PHE A 543 41.08 16.31 -34.63
C PHE A 543 40.65 16.07 -36.07
N HIS A 544 39.42 15.59 -36.24
CA HIS A 544 38.77 15.48 -37.54
C HIS A 544 37.88 16.71 -37.77
N TYR A 545 37.72 17.14 -39.04
CA TYR A 545 36.90 18.31 -39.37
C TYR A 545 35.43 18.15 -38.95
N SER A 546 34.92 16.92 -38.88
CA SER A 546 33.57 16.65 -38.36
C SER A 546 33.41 16.91 -36.85
N SER A 547 34.49 17.15 -36.12
CA SER A 547 34.47 17.46 -34.69
C SER A 547 34.42 18.96 -34.41
N TYR A 548 34.43 19.80 -35.45
CA TYR A 548 34.34 21.26 -35.35
C TYR A 548 32.90 21.72 -35.58
N ASP A 549 32.37 22.50 -34.64
CA ASP A 549 30.95 22.93 -34.64
C ASP A 549 30.69 24.20 -35.49
N GLY A 550 31.66 24.65 -36.29
CA GLY A 550 31.58 25.84 -37.16
C GLY A 550 31.94 25.59 -38.62
N ASP A 551 32.06 26.66 -39.40
CA ASP A 551 32.51 26.59 -40.80
C ASP A 551 34.04 26.46 -40.87
N ILE A 552 34.52 25.37 -41.49
CA ILE A 552 35.95 25.05 -41.62
C ILE A 552 36.70 26.14 -42.37
N SER A 553 36.04 26.87 -43.28
CA SER A 553 36.65 27.95 -44.05
C SER A 553 37.03 29.16 -43.19
N GLU A 554 36.43 29.30 -42.01
CA GLU A 554 36.75 30.37 -41.06
C GLU A 554 37.90 30.02 -40.11
N LEU A 555 38.38 28.77 -40.14
CA LEU A 555 39.43 28.29 -39.25
C LEU A 555 40.82 28.57 -39.84
N GLU A 556 41.62 29.37 -39.16
CA GLU A 556 42.98 29.72 -39.58
C GLU A 556 44.04 29.15 -38.62
N LEU A 557 45.28 29.00 -39.10
CA LEU A 557 46.41 28.63 -38.24
C LEU A 557 46.57 29.65 -37.10
N GLY A 558 46.76 29.15 -35.90
CA GLY A 558 46.89 29.89 -34.66
C GLY A 558 45.60 30.57 -34.19
N ASP A 559 44.43 30.15 -34.65
CA ASP A 559 43.16 30.50 -34.00
C ASP A 559 43.02 29.77 -32.65
N GLU A 560 42.43 30.45 -31.68
CA GLU A 560 42.14 29.91 -30.36
C GLU A 560 40.89 29.04 -30.40
N VAL A 561 40.95 27.85 -29.79
CA VAL A 561 39.85 26.91 -29.75
C VAL A 561 39.67 26.29 -28.38
N GLU A 562 38.43 26.05 -27.99
CA GLU A 562 38.03 25.19 -26.89
C GLU A 562 37.67 23.81 -27.44
N TYR A 563 38.12 22.74 -26.79
CA TYR A 563 37.84 21.37 -27.22
C TYR A 563 37.79 20.42 -26.03
N VAL A 564 37.21 19.24 -26.23
CA VAL A 564 37.17 18.16 -25.23
C VAL A 564 38.06 17.03 -25.69
N LEU A 565 38.95 16.57 -24.80
CA LEU A 565 39.76 15.37 -25.06
C LEU A 565 38.88 14.13 -24.97
N ALA A 566 38.87 13.36 -26.05
CA ALA A 566 38.14 12.10 -26.16
C ALA A 566 39.07 10.98 -26.64
N ARG A 567 38.86 9.79 -26.09
CA ARG A 567 39.67 8.61 -26.40
C ARG A 567 38.85 7.64 -27.26
N LYS A 568 38.78 7.90 -28.57
CA LYS A 568 38.11 7.00 -29.53
C LYS A 568 38.93 5.74 -29.87
N SER A 569 40.24 5.74 -29.60
CA SER A 569 41.14 4.60 -29.83
C SER A 569 42.40 4.70 -28.94
N SER A 570 43.49 3.98 -29.28
CA SER A 570 44.79 4.13 -28.60
C SER A 570 45.37 5.56 -28.68
N LYS A 571 44.83 6.43 -29.56
CA LYS A 571 45.22 7.84 -29.72
C LYS A 571 44.14 8.79 -29.18
N LEU A 572 44.58 9.88 -28.55
CA LEU A 572 43.73 10.96 -28.05
C LEU A 572 43.26 11.84 -29.23
N SER A 573 41.97 12.18 -29.24
CA SER A 573 41.30 12.99 -30.26
C SER A 573 40.61 14.18 -29.57
N ALA A 574 40.58 15.34 -30.21
CA ALA A 574 39.72 16.44 -29.79
C ALA A 574 38.31 16.30 -30.40
N GLU A 575 37.30 16.58 -29.59
CA GLU A 575 35.88 16.60 -29.93
C GLU A 575 35.22 17.90 -29.45
N ASN A 576 34.05 18.25 -30.01
CA ASN A 576 33.29 19.46 -29.69
C ASN A 576 34.15 20.73 -29.75
N ILE A 577 34.82 20.95 -30.89
CA ILE A 577 35.78 22.03 -31.06
C ILE A 577 35.03 23.32 -31.40
N HIS A 578 35.27 24.35 -30.62
CA HIS A 578 34.65 25.67 -30.75
C HIS A 578 35.73 26.74 -30.89
N LYS A 579 35.56 27.66 -31.84
CA LYS A 579 36.46 28.81 -32.00
C LYS A 579 36.20 29.85 -30.89
N LEU A 580 37.28 30.28 -30.24
CA LEU A 580 37.27 31.30 -29.19
C LEU A 580 37.66 32.67 -29.78
N THR A 581 37.33 33.73 -29.04
CA THR A 581 37.81 35.08 -29.33
C THR A 581 39.33 35.16 -29.12
N LYS A 582 40.06 35.90 -29.97
CA LYS A 582 41.50 36.10 -29.80
C LYS A 582 41.81 36.78 -28.46
N GLY A 583 42.73 36.22 -27.69
CA GLY A 583 43.16 36.70 -26.36
C GLY A 583 42.47 36.01 -25.17
N THR A 584 41.75 34.90 -25.38
CA THR A 584 41.07 34.14 -24.32
C THR A 584 41.98 33.08 -23.71
N VAL A 585 42.92 32.56 -24.48
CA VAL A 585 43.87 31.51 -24.07
C VAL A 585 45.21 32.14 -23.66
N SER A 586 45.60 31.94 -22.40
CA SER A 586 46.86 32.31 -21.73
C SER A 586 47.59 33.57 -22.27
N PRO A 587 47.49 34.74 -21.61
CA PRO A 587 48.22 35.93 -22.01
C PRO A 587 49.74 35.69 -21.89
N VAL A 588 50.47 35.95 -22.97
CA VAL A 588 51.93 35.94 -22.97
C VAL A 588 52.43 37.37 -22.82
N GLU A 589 53.28 37.63 -21.82
CA GLU A 589 53.83 38.96 -21.57
C GLU A 589 55.21 39.10 -22.22
N ILE A 590 55.34 40.03 -23.19
CA ILE A 590 56.60 40.27 -23.89
C ILE A 590 57.60 40.94 -22.94
N GLN A 591 58.77 40.32 -22.77
CA GLN A 591 59.87 40.84 -21.97
C GLN A 591 60.58 41.97 -22.73
N ARG A 592 60.02 43.19 -22.66
CA ARG A 592 60.48 44.36 -23.42
C ARG A 592 61.93 44.76 -23.11
N ASN A 593 62.43 44.40 -21.93
CA ASN A 593 63.81 44.61 -21.50
C ASN A 593 64.85 43.85 -22.35
N MET A 594 64.48 42.73 -22.98
CA MET A 594 65.39 41.89 -23.77
C MET A 594 65.48 42.29 -25.26
N GLY A 595 64.59 43.16 -25.73
CA GLY A 595 64.57 43.63 -27.12
C GLY A 595 64.37 42.52 -28.17
N VAL A 596 64.74 42.79 -29.42
CA VAL A 596 64.75 41.81 -30.51
C VAL A 596 66.11 41.12 -30.53
N LEU A 597 66.13 39.83 -30.25
CA LEU A 597 67.32 38.98 -30.28
C LEU A 597 67.50 38.35 -31.66
N GLN A 598 68.76 38.11 -32.02
CA GLN A 598 69.11 37.28 -33.18
C GLN A 598 69.50 35.89 -32.70
N GLY A 599 69.07 34.87 -33.43
CA GLY A 599 69.32 33.49 -33.07
C GLY A 599 69.39 32.56 -34.25
N ARG A 600 69.64 31.30 -33.92
CA ARG A 600 69.67 30.20 -34.86
C ARG A 600 68.73 29.08 -34.41
N ILE A 601 68.01 28.48 -35.34
CA ILE A 601 67.13 27.36 -35.04
C ILE A 601 67.98 26.12 -34.78
N LYS A 602 68.01 25.68 -33.52
CA LYS A 602 68.75 24.48 -33.07
C LYS A 602 67.94 23.22 -33.36
N ARG A 603 66.62 23.30 -33.16
CA ARG A 603 65.67 22.21 -33.45
C ARG A 603 64.39 22.78 -34.09
N PRO A 604 63.94 22.26 -35.24
CA PRO A 604 62.69 22.67 -35.85
C PRO A 604 61.47 22.05 -35.11
N MET A 605 60.27 22.58 -35.32
CA MET A 605 59.04 21.98 -34.77
C MET A 605 58.77 20.58 -35.34
N ARG A 606 58.01 19.75 -34.62
CA ARG A 606 57.65 18.38 -35.02
C ARG A 606 57.01 18.28 -36.40
N ILE A 607 56.23 19.28 -36.80
CA ILE A 607 55.64 19.34 -38.14
C ILE A 607 56.68 19.34 -39.27
N VAL A 608 57.86 19.93 -39.03
CA VAL A 608 58.96 20.01 -40.01
C VAL A 608 59.85 18.76 -39.94
N ASN A 609 60.05 18.21 -38.74
CA ASN A 609 60.76 16.95 -38.54
C ASN A 609 59.89 15.96 -37.74
N PRO A 610 59.10 15.10 -38.41
CA PRO A 610 58.19 14.16 -37.76
C PRO A 610 58.85 13.04 -36.96
N GLU A 611 60.16 12.80 -37.13
CA GLU A 611 60.91 11.76 -36.43
C GLU A 611 61.26 12.15 -34.99
N GLN A 612 60.99 13.39 -34.59
CA GLN A 612 61.25 13.85 -33.23
C GLN A 612 60.06 13.61 -32.28
N ASP A 613 60.37 13.42 -31.01
CA ASP A 613 59.39 13.20 -29.95
C ASP A 613 58.80 14.52 -29.41
N GLU A 614 59.59 15.60 -29.33
CA GLU A 614 59.12 16.89 -28.81
C GLU A 614 58.38 17.73 -29.85
N TYR A 615 57.20 18.24 -29.47
CA TYR A 615 56.39 19.12 -30.31
C TYR A 615 57.06 20.48 -30.59
N CYS A 616 57.47 21.21 -29.53
CA CYS A 616 58.01 22.56 -29.61
C CYS A 616 59.31 22.59 -30.38
N GLY A 617 59.58 23.59 -31.21
CA GLY A 617 60.93 23.87 -31.72
C GLY A 617 61.83 24.51 -30.66
N LEU A 618 63.13 24.59 -30.94
CA LEU A 618 64.14 25.21 -30.08
C LEU A 618 64.97 26.24 -30.85
N VAL A 619 64.96 27.49 -30.40
CA VAL A 619 65.79 28.58 -30.92
C VAL A 619 66.91 28.91 -29.94
N GLN A 620 68.12 29.02 -30.46
CA GLN A 620 69.32 29.40 -29.72
C GLN A 620 69.59 30.89 -29.89
N VAL A 621 69.91 31.60 -28.81
CA VAL A 621 70.40 32.99 -28.86
C VAL A 621 71.81 33.01 -29.44
N GLY A 622 72.05 33.89 -30.41
CA GLY A 622 73.31 34.01 -31.12
C GLY A 622 73.33 33.34 -32.49
N VAL A 623 74.18 33.86 -33.37
CA VAL A 623 74.30 33.42 -34.78
C VAL A 623 75.27 32.23 -34.89
N GLU A 624 76.22 32.12 -33.97
CA GLU A 624 77.23 31.07 -33.94
C GLU A 624 76.73 29.80 -33.23
N ALA A 625 77.13 28.64 -33.75
CA ALA A 625 76.81 27.36 -33.15
C ALA A 625 77.61 27.16 -31.86
N ASN A 626 76.98 27.44 -30.72
CA ASN A 626 77.54 27.21 -29.39
C ASN A 626 76.63 26.26 -28.60
N GLU A 627 77.18 25.16 -28.08
CA GLU A 627 76.41 24.17 -27.31
C GLU A 627 75.86 24.71 -25.99
N ASN A 628 76.53 25.73 -25.40
CA ASN A 628 76.17 26.34 -24.12
C ASN A 628 75.32 27.63 -24.23
N ALA A 629 74.85 27.98 -25.42
CA ALA A 629 74.04 29.17 -25.59
C ALA A 629 72.61 28.98 -25.07
N VAL A 630 72.04 30.07 -24.53
CA VAL A 630 70.67 30.11 -24.02
C VAL A 630 69.70 29.76 -25.14
N CYS A 631 68.79 28.83 -24.86
CA CYS A 631 67.80 28.35 -25.81
C CYS A 631 66.38 28.59 -25.29
N TYR A 632 65.47 28.95 -26.19
CA TYR A 632 64.06 29.15 -25.90
C TYR A 632 63.19 28.24 -26.78
N GLN A 633 62.13 27.69 -26.19
CA GLN A 633 61.18 26.88 -26.93
C GLN A 633 60.20 27.76 -27.71
N TYR A 634 59.73 27.26 -28.86
CA TYR A 634 58.74 27.95 -29.68
C TYR A 634 57.71 26.98 -30.29
N GLY A 635 56.50 27.48 -30.53
CA GLY A 635 55.39 26.75 -31.16
C GLY A 635 54.82 27.50 -32.37
N ILE A 636 53.63 27.14 -32.83
CA ILE A 636 53.00 27.78 -34.02
C ILE A 636 52.66 29.25 -33.75
N THR A 637 52.26 29.55 -32.51
CA THR A 637 51.89 30.91 -32.07
C THR A 637 53.11 31.82 -31.92
N SER A 638 54.31 31.25 -31.85
CA SER A 638 55.56 31.98 -31.73
C SER A 638 56.06 32.54 -33.06
N LEU A 639 55.57 32.04 -34.19
CA LEU A 639 56.04 32.44 -35.52
C LEU A 639 55.42 33.79 -35.92
N ALA A 640 56.24 34.70 -36.44
CA ALA A 640 55.77 35.96 -37.00
C ALA A 640 54.94 35.74 -38.27
N ASP A 641 55.32 34.75 -39.07
CA ASP A 641 54.54 34.23 -40.18
C ASP A 641 54.20 32.76 -39.88
N LYS A 642 52.91 32.48 -39.66
CA LYS A 642 52.44 31.14 -39.26
C LYS A 642 52.61 30.08 -40.37
N ARG A 643 52.97 30.50 -41.58
CA ARG A 643 53.26 29.60 -42.71
C ARG A 643 54.77 29.34 -42.90
N ASP A 644 55.63 29.94 -42.07
CA ASP A 644 57.08 29.79 -42.21
C ASP A 644 57.58 28.49 -41.59
N PHE A 645 58.15 27.61 -42.42
CA PHE A 645 58.75 26.35 -42.00
C PHE A 645 60.22 26.56 -41.63
N LEU A 646 60.47 26.91 -40.37
CA LEU A 646 61.82 27.09 -39.83
C LEU A 646 62.60 25.75 -39.78
N GLN A 647 63.79 25.74 -40.38
CA GLN A 647 64.66 24.57 -40.47
C GLN A 647 65.85 24.65 -39.51
N LYS A 648 66.41 23.49 -39.15
CA LYS A 648 67.65 23.42 -38.38
C LYS A 648 68.74 24.22 -39.09
N GLY A 649 69.24 25.25 -38.42
CA GLY A 649 70.30 26.10 -38.93
C GLY A 649 69.85 27.48 -39.38
N ASP A 650 68.55 27.73 -39.52
CA ASP A 650 68.03 29.02 -39.98
C ASP A 650 68.35 30.14 -39.01
N LEU A 651 68.74 31.29 -39.56
CA LEU A 651 68.92 32.52 -38.81
C LEU A 651 67.59 33.21 -38.64
N VAL A 652 67.26 33.58 -37.41
CA VAL A 652 65.98 34.16 -37.03
C VAL A 652 66.16 35.39 -36.16
N LYS A 653 65.18 36.29 -36.22
CA LYS A 653 65.00 37.36 -35.24
C LYS A 653 63.79 37.01 -34.39
N PHE A 654 63.90 37.12 -33.08
CA PHE A 654 62.83 36.77 -32.17
C PHE A 654 62.86 37.63 -30.91
N GLN A 655 61.76 37.62 -30.17
CA GLN A 655 61.63 38.25 -28.86
C GLN A 655 61.40 37.16 -27.82
N VAL A 656 61.69 37.46 -26.56
CA VAL A 656 61.40 36.55 -25.45
C VAL A 656 60.13 37.04 -24.75
N ALA A 657 59.25 36.11 -24.42
CA ALA A 657 58.06 36.40 -23.65
C ALA A 657 57.85 35.36 -22.55
N GLN A 658 57.22 35.78 -21.47
CA GLN A 658 56.92 34.95 -20.32
C GLN A 658 55.47 34.51 -20.37
N VAL A 659 55.24 33.20 -20.27
CA VAL A 659 53.90 32.64 -20.15
C VAL A 659 53.42 32.89 -18.72
N GLN A 660 52.30 33.61 -18.52
CA GLN A 660 51.83 33.98 -17.18
C GLN A 660 51.51 32.77 -16.29
N ILE A 661 51.02 31.68 -16.87
CA ILE A 661 50.60 30.48 -16.12
C ILE A 661 51.80 29.66 -15.65
N THR A 662 52.79 29.42 -16.51
CA THR A 662 53.93 28.52 -16.20
C THR A 662 55.19 29.27 -15.80
N SER A 663 55.18 30.60 -15.88
CA SER A 663 56.35 31.48 -15.73
C SER A 663 57.52 31.14 -16.68
N ALA A 664 57.31 30.26 -17.66
CA ALA A 664 58.34 29.80 -18.58
C ALA A 664 58.63 30.88 -19.64
N LEU A 665 59.91 31.08 -19.94
CA LEU A 665 60.36 31.96 -21.02
C LEU A 665 60.32 31.20 -22.35
N ARG A 666 59.64 31.78 -23.33
CA ARG A 666 59.52 31.23 -24.69
C ARG A 666 59.88 32.28 -25.72
N ALA A 667 60.28 31.81 -26.89
CA ALA A 667 60.50 32.70 -28.02
C ALA A 667 59.17 33.02 -28.70
N VAL A 668 58.97 34.29 -29.07
CA VAL A 668 57.79 34.81 -29.78
C VAL A 668 58.23 35.75 -30.90
N ASN A 669 57.33 36.03 -31.84
CA ASN A 669 57.61 36.85 -33.02
C ASN A 669 58.87 36.40 -33.78
N ILE A 670 59.04 35.09 -33.94
CA ILE A 670 60.17 34.50 -34.65
C ILE A 670 59.99 34.74 -36.14
N ALA A 671 60.87 35.53 -36.72
CA ALA A 671 60.91 35.80 -38.15
C ALA A 671 62.22 35.29 -38.73
N ALA A 672 62.15 34.46 -39.78
CA ALA A 672 63.34 34.03 -40.49
C ALA A 672 64.05 35.21 -41.17
N SER A 673 65.35 35.31 -40.96
CA SER A 673 66.24 36.26 -41.63
C SER A 673 66.80 35.62 -42.90
N ARG A 674 65.91 35.17 -43.79
CA ARG A 674 66.25 34.57 -45.09
C ARG A 674 66.47 35.65 -46.14
N LYS A 675 67.39 35.42 -47.09
CA LYS A 675 67.56 36.30 -48.26
C LYS A 675 66.50 35.94 -49.29
N TYR A 676 65.61 36.88 -49.60
CA TYR A 676 64.64 36.72 -50.68
C TYR A 676 65.34 36.88 -52.03
N ILE A 677 65.09 35.93 -52.93
CA ILE A 677 65.62 35.91 -54.30
C ILE A 677 64.47 36.25 -55.24
N ARG A 678 64.78 36.97 -56.32
CA ARG A 678 63.80 37.35 -57.35
C ARG A 678 64.09 36.60 -58.64
N ALA A 679 63.04 36.04 -59.23
CA ALA A 679 63.10 35.44 -60.57
C ALA A 679 61.70 35.41 -61.21
N THR A 680 61.65 35.04 -62.49
CA THR A 680 60.39 34.91 -63.23
C THR A 680 59.84 33.50 -63.16
N VAL A 681 58.52 33.39 -63.13
CA VAL A 681 57.82 32.11 -63.18
C VAL A 681 57.91 31.55 -64.59
N ASP A 682 58.38 30.32 -64.74
CA ASP A 682 58.54 29.65 -66.02
C ASP A 682 57.24 29.01 -66.52
N SER A 683 56.65 28.17 -65.67
CA SER A 683 55.43 27.44 -66.00
C SER A 683 54.63 27.10 -64.74
N VAL A 684 53.31 27.06 -64.90
CA VAL A 684 52.37 26.69 -63.83
C VAL A 684 51.50 25.57 -64.37
N LYS A 685 51.42 24.45 -63.63
CA LYS A 685 50.69 23.23 -64.00
C LYS A 685 49.85 22.75 -62.82
N GLY A 686 48.57 23.09 -62.82
CA GLY A 686 47.65 22.75 -61.74
C GLY A 686 48.06 23.41 -60.42
N GLN A 687 48.31 22.61 -59.39
CA GLN A 687 48.69 23.08 -58.05
C GLN A 687 50.19 23.33 -57.86
N PHE A 688 51.00 23.24 -58.91
CA PHE A 688 52.46 23.36 -58.83
C PHE A 688 53.01 24.24 -59.95
N GLY A 689 54.20 24.81 -59.76
CA GLY A 689 54.88 25.59 -60.79
C GLY A 689 56.41 25.52 -60.70
N PHE A 690 57.05 26.10 -61.69
CA PHE A 690 58.51 26.18 -61.83
C PHE A 690 58.95 27.62 -62.01
N ILE A 691 60.06 27.98 -61.36
CA ILE A 691 60.70 29.30 -61.44
C ILE A 691 62.00 29.19 -62.23
N ASN A 692 62.31 30.20 -63.04
CA ASN A 692 63.59 30.34 -63.73
C ASN A 692 64.70 30.72 -62.75
N HIS A 693 65.03 29.79 -61.86
CA HIS A 693 66.15 29.85 -60.95
C HIS A 693 66.79 28.47 -60.83
N GLU A 694 68.09 28.39 -61.10
CA GLU A 694 68.85 27.14 -61.11
C GLU A 694 69.59 26.98 -59.78
N VAL A 695 69.31 25.88 -59.06
CA VAL A 695 69.93 25.57 -57.76
C VAL A 695 70.82 24.33 -57.86
N GLU A 696 70.58 23.45 -58.84
CA GLU A 696 71.31 22.20 -59.07
C GLU A 696 71.26 21.83 -60.57
N ASP A 697 72.40 21.39 -61.14
CA ASP A 697 72.65 21.07 -62.57
C ASP A 697 71.43 21.10 -63.51
N GLY A 698 71.13 22.30 -64.05
CA GLY A 698 70.16 22.52 -65.12
C GLY A 698 68.68 22.33 -64.77
N LYS A 699 68.31 22.17 -63.48
CA LYS A 699 66.91 21.98 -63.05
C LYS A 699 66.30 23.29 -62.52
N LYS A 700 65.11 23.61 -63.03
CA LYS A 700 64.29 24.75 -62.59
C LYS A 700 63.75 24.52 -61.18
N LEU A 701 63.68 25.58 -60.38
CA LEU A 701 63.21 25.52 -59.00
C LEU A 701 61.70 25.29 -58.91
N PHE A 702 61.28 24.32 -58.11
CA PHE A 702 59.89 23.90 -57.95
C PHE A 702 59.16 24.68 -56.84
N PHE A 703 57.88 25.01 -57.02
CA PHE A 703 57.00 25.54 -55.97
C PHE A 703 55.60 24.93 -56.01
N HIS A 704 54.92 24.95 -54.86
CA HIS A 704 53.50 24.60 -54.74
C HIS A 704 52.64 25.87 -54.67
N MET A 705 51.42 25.86 -55.23
CA MET A 705 50.53 27.03 -55.21
C MET A 705 50.14 27.43 -53.77
N THR A 706 50.22 26.52 -52.81
CA THR A 706 50.01 26.79 -51.37
C THR A 706 51.09 27.69 -50.75
N GLU A 707 52.28 27.73 -51.35
CA GLU A 707 53.40 28.57 -50.89
C GLU A 707 53.27 30.02 -51.36
N VAL A 708 52.22 30.33 -52.15
CA VAL A 708 51.92 31.67 -52.64
C VAL A 708 51.13 32.44 -51.59
N HIS A 709 51.67 33.57 -51.15
CA HIS A 709 50.99 34.47 -50.22
C HIS A 709 49.84 35.23 -50.91
N ASP A 710 48.87 35.66 -50.09
CA ASP A 710 47.74 36.53 -50.47
C ASP A 710 46.75 35.96 -51.51
N GLY A 711 46.83 34.66 -51.83
CA GLY A 711 45.90 33.99 -52.74
C GLY A 711 45.95 34.52 -54.18
N VAL A 712 47.05 35.17 -54.56
CA VAL A 712 47.21 35.79 -55.88
C VAL A 712 47.53 34.70 -56.91
N GLU A 713 46.78 34.67 -58.01
CA GLU A 713 47.10 33.78 -59.13
C GLU A 713 48.43 34.19 -59.78
N ILE A 714 49.35 33.22 -59.79
CA ILE A 714 50.65 33.35 -60.46
C ILE A 714 50.53 32.77 -61.86
N THR A 715 50.95 33.56 -62.85
CA THR A 715 51.01 33.15 -64.26
C THR A 715 52.46 33.10 -64.75
N PRO A 716 52.77 32.28 -65.76
CA PRO A 716 54.07 32.29 -66.42
C PRO A 716 54.49 33.72 -66.82
N GLY A 717 55.73 34.10 -66.53
CA GLY A 717 56.29 35.43 -66.79
C GLY A 717 56.15 36.45 -65.65
N ASN A 718 55.41 36.14 -64.57
CA ASN A 718 55.35 37.02 -63.40
C ASN A 718 56.67 37.01 -62.62
N GLU A 719 57.12 38.18 -62.16
CA GLU A 719 58.22 38.29 -61.20
C GLU A 719 57.74 37.96 -59.79
N VAL A 720 58.47 37.07 -59.13
CA VAL A 720 58.20 36.63 -57.76
C VAL A 720 59.44 36.80 -56.91
N GLU A 721 59.26 37.23 -55.66
CA GLU A 721 60.27 37.02 -54.61
C GLU A 721 59.94 35.75 -53.84
N PHE A 722 60.97 34.97 -53.52
CA PHE A 722 60.82 33.70 -52.82
C PHE A 722 62.09 33.39 -52.02
N VAL A 723 61.98 32.40 -51.14
CA VAL A 723 63.15 31.82 -50.47
C VAL A 723 63.33 30.37 -50.92
N ILE A 724 64.59 29.98 -51.13
CA ILE A 724 64.94 28.58 -51.41
C ILE A 724 65.04 27.82 -50.10
N VAL A 725 64.28 26.74 -49.99
CA VAL A 725 64.24 25.85 -48.83
C VAL A 725 64.56 24.43 -49.31
N GLN A 726 65.39 23.70 -48.57
CA GLN A 726 65.72 22.32 -48.88
C GLN A 726 64.82 21.38 -48.08
N ASN A 727 64.09 20.50 -48.76
CA ASN A 727 63.28 19.51 -48.06
C ASN A 727 64.18 18.44 -47.46
N GLN A 728 64.21 18.35 -46.13
CA GLN A 728 65.11 17.46 -45.39
C GLN A 728 64.84 15.97 -45.62
N ARG A 729 63.64 15.61 -46.09
CA ARG A 729 63.25 14.21 -46.33
C ARG A 729 63.71 13.67 -47.68
N ASN A 730 63.79 14.53 -48.69
CA ASN A 730 64.11 14.12 -50.07
C ASN A 730 65.32 14.85 -50.67
N GLY A 731 65.94 15.77 -49.93
CA GLY A 731 67.10 16.56 -50.34
C GLY A 731 66.83 17.61 -51.42
N LYS A 732 65.60 17.71 -51.94
CA LYS A 732 65.25 18.59 -53.06
C LYS A 732 65.02 20.03 -52.61
N TYR A 733 65.42 20.98 -53.44
CA TYR A 733 65.17 22.41 -53.24
C TYR A 733 63.79 22.81 -53.79
N SER A 734 63.06 23.63 -53.02
CA SER A 734 61.80 24.25 -53.43
C SER A 734 61.78 25.73 -53.06
N ALA A 735 61.03 26.51 -53.82
CA ALA A 735 60.71 27.89 -53.46
C ALA A 735 59.54 27.92 -52.47
N CYS A 736 59.76 28.60 -51.35
CA CYS A 736 58.80 28.84 -50.29
C CYS A 736 58.56 30.35 -50.14
N SER A 737 57.42 30.70 -49.53
CA SER A 737 57.00 32.08 -49.30
C SER A 737 57.02 32.95 -50.57
N LEU A 738 56.41 32.45 -51.64
CA LEU A 738 56.32 33.19 -52.91
C LEU A 738 55.42 34.41 -52.76
N ARG A 739 55.93 35.57 -53.18
CA ARG A 739 55.18 36.83 -53.26
C ARG A 739 55.35 37.42 -54.65
N LYS A 740 54.22 37.76 -55.29
CA LYS A 740 54.22 38.43 -56.59
C LYS A 740 54.72 39.87 -56.43
N ILE A 741 55.71 40.24 -57.22
CA ILE A 741 56.22 41.62 -57.26
C ILE A 741 55.39 42.38 -58.29
N SER A 742 54.53 43.29 -57.85
CA SER A 742 53.89 44.27 -58.73
C SER A 742 54.81 45.47 -58.92
N GLU A 743 55.13 45.87 -60.15
CA GLU A 743 55.99 47.03 -60.47
C GLU A 743 55.47 48.38 -59.93
N SER A 744 54.24 48.45 -59.42
CA SER A 744 53.70 49.65 -58.78
C SER A 744 54.17 49.83 -57.33
N ARG A 745 55.49 49.94 -57.09
CA ARG A 745 56.00 50.48 -55.81
C ARG A 745 55.85 52.01 -55.83
N ARG A 746 54.87 52.52 -55.08
CA ARG A 746 54.74 53.94 -54.70
C ARG A 746 56.02 54.36 -53.95
N PRO A 747 56.68 55.51 -54.25
CA PRO A 747 58.00 55.82 -53.70
C PRO A 747 58.02 55.91 -52.17
N GLU A 748 59.01 55.27 -51.53
CA GLU A 748 59.22 55.22 -50.07
C GLU A 748 59.32 56.59 -49.38
N ARG A 749 59.53 57.68 -50.13
CA ARG A 749 59.61 59.05 -49.61
C ARG A 749 58.32 59.56 -48.92
N LEU A 750 57.17 58.93 -49.15
CA LEU A 750 55.90 59.30 -48.49
C LEU A 750 55.64 58.56 -47.19
N ILE A 751 56.25 57.39 -46.96
CA ILE A 751 56.02 56.58 -45.76
C ILE A 751 56.89 57.09 -44.58
N SER A 752 58.00 57.79 -44.85
CA SER A 752 58.84 58.37 -43.79
C SER A 752 58.21 59.59 -43.09
N ARG A 753 57.20 60.24 -43.69
CA ARG A 753 56.43 61.33 -43.05
C ARG A 753 55.18 60.85 -42.30
N LEU A 754 54.73 59.62 -42.55
CA LEU A 754 53.58 59.02 -41.86
C LEU A 754 53.96 58.26 -40.58
N LYS A 755 55.25 58.01 -40.34
CA LYS A 755 55.76 57.40 -39.11
C LYS A 755 56.27 58.39 -38.06
N SER A 756 56.22 59.70 -38.30
CA SER A 756 56.74 60.72 -37.37
C SER A 756 55.67 61.57 -36.68
N MET A 757 54.38 61.22 -36.75
CA MET A 757 53.33 61.92 -36.00
C MET A 757 52.35 60.93 -35.38
N SER A 758 52.67 60.50 -34.16
CA SER A 758 51.68 60.04 -33.19
C SER A 758 51.83 60.93 -31.96
N ASP A 759 51.23 62.11 -32.04
CA ASP A 759 50.83 62.89 -30.87
C ASP A 759 49.29 62.96 -30.88
N ASP A 760 48.70 62.71 -29.72
CA ASP A 760 47.41 62.04 -29.54
C ASP A 760 46.20 63.00 -29.58
N SER A 761 46.17 63.98 -30.49
CA SER A 761 45.14 65.03 -30.48
C SER A 761 44.74 65.57 -31.86
N ALA A 762 44.24 64.71 -32.76
CA ALA A 762 43.57 65.15 -34.00
C ALA A 762 42.63 64.06 -34.59
N PRO A 763 41.59 64.42 -35.37
CA PRO A 763 40.38 63.62 -35.55
C PRO A 763 40.58 62.35 -36.38
N ARG A 764 39.93 61.24 -35.95
CA ARG A 764 39.94 59.94 -36.64
C ARG A 764 39.26 60.03 -38.00
N ILE A 765 40.03 59.80 -39.07
CA ILE A 765 39.49 59.63 -40.43
C ILE A 765 39.05 58.17 -40.59
N VAL A 766 37.74 57.96 -40.75
CA VAL A 766 37.16 56.64 -41.05
C VAL A 766 36.93 56.52 -42.55
N VAL A 767 37.46 55.47 -43.17
CA VAL A 767 37.24 55.17 -44.59
C VAL A 767 35.84 54.58 -44.76
N ILE A 768 34.89 55.38 -45.23
CA ILE A 768 33.47 54.97 -45.36
C ILE A 768 33.24 54.07 -46.58
N ARG A 769 34.17 54.04 -47.54
CA ARG A 769 34.08 53.19 -48.75
C ARG A 769 35.45 53.09 -49.42
N GLN A 770 35.86 51.88 -49.77
CA GLN A 770 37.05 51.69 -50.61
C GLN A 770 36.75 52.14 -52.05
N PRO A 771 37.66 52.87 -52.72
CA PRO A 771 37.47 53.23 -54.11
C PRO A 771 37.58 51.97 -54.99
N LYS A 772 36.49 51.61 -55.67
CA LYS A 772 36.52 50.59 -56.72
C LYS A 772 37.20 51.16 -57.96
N GLY A 773 38.22 50.45 -58.46
CA GLY A 773 38.80 50.71 -59.76
C GLY A 773 37.82 50.42 -60.91
N PRO A 774 38.10 50.91 -62.12
CA PRO A 774 37.25 50.71 -63.29
C PRO A 774 37.21 49.23 -63.71
N ASP A 775 36.03 48.74 -64.04
CA ASP A 775 35.79 47.36 -64.52
C ASP A 775 36.16 47.25 -66.02
N GLU A 776 36.75 46.12 -66.42
CA GLU A 776 37.47 45.94 -67.71
C GLU A 776 36.62 46.10 -68.98
N LYS A 777 35.30 46.24 -68.87
CA LYS A 777 34.38 46.34 -70.01
C LYS A 777 33.66 47.69 -70.19
N SER A 778 33.97 48.71 -69.40
CA SER A 778 33.44 50.07 -69.63
C SER A 778 34.48 51.16 -69.37
N LYS A 779 34.79 51.97 -70.39
CA LYS A 779 35.52 53.23 -70.21
C LYS A 779 34.61 54.26 -69.51
N GLY A 780 34.45 54.16 -68.20
CA GLY A 780 33.84 55.22 -67.36
C GLY A 780 32.91 54.72 -66.25
N PHE A 781 32.85 55.50 -65.17
CA PHE A 781 31.98 55.28 -64.01
C PHE A 781 30.53 55.61 -64.36
N VAL A 782 29.66 54.60 -64.47
CA VAL A 782 28.23 54.79 -64.71
C VAL A 782 27.45 54.37 -63.48
N ARG A 783 27.03 55.36 -62.66
CA ARG A 783 25.67 55.41 -62.07
C ARG A 783 25.39 56.78 -61.44
N PRO A 784 24.14 57.29 -61.51
CA PRO A 784 23.79 58.65 -61.10
C PRO A 784 23.73 58.79 -59.58
N THR A 785 24.13 59.95 -59.09
CA THR A 785 24.02 60.38 -57.69
C THR A 785 22.56 60.41 -57.24
N ILE A 786 22.19 59.60 -56.25
CA ILE A 786 20.95 59.77 -55.48
C ILE A 786 21.19 60.92 -54.49
N PRO A 787 20.33 61.96 -54.42
CA PRO A 787 20.46 63.02 -53.43
C PRO A 787 20.23 62.47 -52.02
N TRP A 788 21.10 62.86 -51.09
CA TRP A 788 21.04 62.49 -49.69
C TRP A 788 19.90 63.23 -48.98
N ILE A 789 19.08 62.51 -48.22
CA ILE A 789 18.04 63.07 -47.33
C ILE A 789 18.54 62.95 -45.89
N VAL A 790 18.47 64.05 -45.14
CA VAL A 790 18.87 64.16 -43.73
C VAL A 790 17.86 63.39 -42.84
N PRO A 791 18.30 62.47 -41.97
CA PRO A 791 17.42 61.90 -40.95
C PRO A 791 17.12 62.93 -39.85
N VAL A 792 15.85 63.03 -39.43
CA VAL A 792 15.39 63.79 -38.24
C VAL A 792 15.79 63.06 -36.97
#